data_AF-A0A2Z4G7E1-F1
#
_entry.id   AF-A0A2Z4G7E1-F1
#
_cell.length_a   1.000
_cell.length_b   1.000
_cell.length_c   1.000
_cell.angle_alpha   90.00
_cell.angle_beta   90.00
_cell.angle_gamma   90.00
#
_symmetry.space_group_name_H-M   'P 1'
#
loop_
_entity.id
_entity.type
_entity.pdbx_description
1 polymer ?
#
loop_
_entity_poly.entity_id
_entity_poly.type
_entity_poly.pdbx_seq_one_letter_code
_entity_poly.pdbx_strand_id
1 'polypeptide(L)'
;MASNSSSAQDQLGESSDWLEIYNASNSAIDLNGYFISDDDGDFQKHEFEETLIIPSQGYVILWASGDVERGGNHLDFKLSSDGEKLILTAPNGLTVVDSLSFGIQNTDISYGRKYDGSDTLVYFIPSSFNFNNVPSFSYEDYLAPPIFSQPSGTYANQFTLNLNTLEAGAAIYYTLDGSDPDTNNVNGKTFFYKNDYPSSLIEDSVNTYAYNTPILIKDNTGQRNRVSGKLSSYPYSPSYLPSYQVQKGSVVKAMVVKRNALSSPIITQTYFVGSSFDHEFPIVSVTVDEDRLFDHNNGIYPAGSFFEYAYPNGIDDYSPGAKFCTVGNYSFKGDEYKLPGSIEYFDNGLSLFNKRIELSNHGGCSRSAPRKTMRLYFEDDEELSVFDEAPNRLHKRILLRNSGNDWDGLLYRDAYYQDLVRAMSFGKQETKPTVVYLNSEYWGVMNFRDRMDKHYLKNVYEVDEDVVDIISYSNGLELEEGDLDTYNALLSFLNNNDFLIEANYDSLKNLIDEDSFIDYQIAEVFSGNGDWLINNTKIWRSKAHDSGNGYSDGRWRWLMYDMDYTMDRADYDHLQHYALRPDAVESLLFRKLKRSPAFVDKFVNRFADLLNSTFKSEHTLSLLSQWEAKYLLEIEQHIERWKNPSSLQVRQAAFNEVSDYLSNRVEYQFGHISDNFSLLQRFNVTLDVDSLSNGFIQVNSLMVNEELDGVSLAVFPWTGKYFRNVPIVLKAIPRLGFKFKHWLKNGSVSSTSDSITVSLSSHESYKAIFDENILSENPFPLANELNNCGYNFNIWSENESEGSFPDNMAFVFMDEADPSLESEIEGNTDGDYDISSRTRINGLESDGVSFINTGNEDGNPGYPGTKLGGAILAINTLEHDSVFVSFKAATLDANSREYHLRLQYRVGDILPFQDLLDNNNTVVEYQRNSVENELKSFSRIALPPNALDKPYVQLFWRYYYTGVKNSSSGSRDEIRLDDVEIITKKSTIQAVTVSDVFEDFGLIESSHSIQNESEVYFKAGKSVLLKPGFKVNSENVFLAEIEDCEE
;
A
#
# COMPACT_ATOMS: atom_id res chain seq x y z
N MET A 1 9.80 14.24 -27.81
CA MET A 1 8.77 13.32 -27.28
C MET A 1 9.00 13.23 -25.79
N ALA A 2 8.00 13.63 -25.02
CA ALA A 2 8.07 13.69 -23.55
C ALA A 2 7.22 12.62 -22.85
N SER A 3 6.77 11.63 -23.63
CA SER A 3 6.12 10.42 -23.11
C SER A 3 6.33 9.32 -24.15
N ASN A 4 7.21 8.37 -23.83
CA ASN A 4 7.64 7.30 -24.71
C ASN A 4 7.45 5.96 -23.98
N SER A 5 6.66 5.06 -24.57
CA SER A 5 6.44 3.73 -24.00
C SER A 5 6.99 2.66 -24.94
N SER A 6 6.79 2.82 -26.25
CA SER A 6 7.15 1.79 -27.24
C SER A 6 7.78 2.34 -28.52
N SER A 7 7.73 3.65 -28.75
CA SER A 7 8.13 4.22 -30.04
C SER A 7 9.64 4.21 -30.28
N ALA A 8 10.44 4.28 -29.22
CA ALA A 8 11.90 4.32 -29.27
C ALA A 8 12.50 3.72 -28.00
N GLN A 9 13.68 3.09 -28.12
CA GLN A 9 14.45 2.59 -26.98
C GLN A 9 15.90 3.06 -27.08
N ASP A 10 16.50 3.35 -25.94
CA ASP A 10 17.93 3.65 -25.84
C ASP A 10 18.78 2.36 -25.94
N GLN A 11 20.11 2.51 -25.84
CA GLN A 11 21.05 1.38 -25.92
C GLN A 11 20.90 0.35 -24.79
N LEU A 12 20.16 0.65 -23.73
CA LEU A 12 19.86 -0.25 -22.61
C LEU A 12 18.48 -0.91 -22.75
N GLY A 13 17.70 -0.54 -23.77
CA GLY A 13 16.34 -1.03 -23.99
C GLY A 13 15.27 -0.22 -23.25
N GLU A 14 15.63 0.90 -22.64
CA GLU A 14 14.72 1.76 -21.89
C GLU A 14 13.99 2.73 -22.82
N SER A 15 12.68 2.93 -22.60
CA SER A 15 11.85 3.87 -23.35
C SER A 15 11.98 5.30 -22.82
N SER A 16 13.20 5.86 -22.83
CA SER A 16 13.48 7.22 -22.36
C SER A 16 12.80 8.29 -23.23
N ASP A 17 12.50 9.46 -22.64
CA ASP A 17 12.14 10.65 -23.41
C ASP A 17 13.27 11.04 -24.36
N TRP A 18 12.93 11.66 -25.47
CA TRP A 18 13.92 12.01 -26.47
C TRP A 18 13.57 13.26 -27.26
N LEU A 19 14.59 13.92 -27.78
CA LEU A 19 14.47 15.00 -28.74
C LEU A 19 15.48 14.81 -29.88
N GLU A 20 15.16 15.36 -31.05
CA GLU A 20 15.97 15.23 -32.25
C GLU A 20 16.41 16.61 -32.74
N ILE A 21 17.69 16.75 -33.07
CA ILE A 21 18.24 17.97 -33.67
C ILE A 21 18.65 17.67 -35.11
N TYR A 22 18.06 18.41 -36.06
CA TYR A 22 18.37 18.31 -37.49
C TYR A 22 19.35 19.39 -37.95
N ASN A 23 20.42 18.99 -38.64
CA ASN A 23 21.37 19.91 -39.25
C ASN A 23 21.00 20.20 -40.71
N ALA A 24 20.35 21.35 -40.93
CA ALA A 24 19.95 21.81 -42.27
C ALA A 24 21.11 22.31 -43.17
N SER A 25 22.36 22.32 -42.67
CA SER A 25 23.52 22.82 -43.41
C SER A 25 24.17 21.76 -44.33
N ASN A 26 25.01 22.23 -45.26
CA ASN A 26 25.77 21.38 -46.18
C ASN A 26 27.09 20.85 -45.59
N SER A 27 27.32 21.02 -44.28
CA SER A 27 28.52 20.57 -43.57
C SER A 27 28.12 19.91 -42.25
N ALA A 28 28.94 18.97 -41.77
CA ALA A 28 28.73 18.43 -40.43
C ALA A 28 28.94 19.52 -39.36
N ILE A 29 28.16 19.47 -38.29
CA ILE A 29 28.26 20.36 -37.13
C ILE A 29 28.62 19.52 -35.91
N ASP A 30 29.61 19.95 -35.14
CA ASP A 30 29.94 19.38 -33.83
C ASP A 30 29.24 20.21 -32.75
N LEU A 31 28.47 19.56 -31.87
CA LEU A 31 27.79 20.20 -30.76
C LEU A 31 28.69 20.43 -29.54
N ASN A 32 29.97 20.03 -29.56
CA ASN A 32 30.89 20.31 -28.45
C ASN A 32 30.87 21.79 -28.01
N GLY A 33 30.61 22.00 -26.72
CA GLY A 33 30.46 23.28 -26.04
C GLY A 33 29.10 23.96 -26.22
N TYR A 34 28.16 23.40 -26.99
CA TYR A 34 26.77 23.90 -27.02
C TYR A 34 26.04 23.49 -25.74
N PHE A 35 24.94 24.18 -25.45
CA PHE A 35 24.07 23.84 -24.33
C PHE A 35 22.66 23.50 -24.81
N ILE A 36 21.97 22.60 -24.13
CA ILE A 36 20.53 22.32 -24.29
C ILE A 36 19.84 22.49 -22.93
N SER A 37 18.63 23.04 -22.93
CA SER A 37 17.84 23.24 -21.72
C SER A 37 16.35 23.10 -21.99
N ASP A 38 15.60 22.61 -21.00
CA ASP A 38 14.14 22.59 -20.83
C ASP A 38 13.62 23.76 -19.96
N ASP A 39 14.53 24.58 -19.39
CA ASP A 39 14.24 25.68 -18.46
C ASP A 39 14.50 27.05 -19.12
N ASP A 40 13.50 27.93 -19.15
CA ASP A 40 13.64 29.29 -19.70
C ASP A 40 14.30 30.29 -18.75
N GLY A 41 14.57 29.89 -17.51
CA GLY A 41 15.40 30.58 -16.53
C GLY A 41 16.88 30.21 -16.60
N ASP A 42 17.23 29.06 -17.17
CA ASP A 42 18.62 28.55 -17.26
C ASP A 42 18.95 28.03 -18.66
N PHE A 43 19.73 28.79 -19.44
CA PHE A 43 20.10 28.42 -20.81
C PHE A 43 21.31 27.48 -20.90
N GLN A 44 21.93 27.13 -19.77
CA GLN A 44 23.18 26.38 -19.69
C GLN A 44 23.01 25.06 -18.89
N LYS A 45 21.77 24.56 -18.78
CA LYS A 45 21.44 23.38 -17.96
C LYS A 45 22.30 22.16 -18.29
N HIS A 46 22.39 21.78 -19.56
CA HIS A 46 23.23 20.67 -20.02
C HIS A 46 24.25 21.13 -21.07
N GLU A 47 25.54 20.96 -20.80
CA GLU A 47 26.66 21.23 -21.74
C GLU A 47 27.08 19.96 -22.48
N PHE A 48 27.27 20.03 -23.80
CA PHE A 48 27.91 18.95 -24.56
C PHE A 48 29.43 19.02 -24.42
N GLU A 49 29.99 18.27 -23.47
CA GLU A 49 31.44 18.31 -23.17
C GLU A 49 32.31 17.48 -24.14
N GLU A 50 31.69 16.62 -24.96
CA GLU A 50 32.37 15.75 -25.92
C GLU A 50 31.95 16.04 -27.36
N THR A 51 32.73 15.53 -28.32
CA THR A 51 32.40 15.66 -29.75
C THR A 51 31.12 14.88 -30.08
N LEU A 52 30.08 15.59 -30.49
CA LEU A 52 28.79 15.04 -30.92
C LEU A 52 28.44 15.61 -32.30
N ILE A 53 28.75 14.85 -33.34
CA ILE A 53 28.67 15.33 -34.72
C ILE A 53 27.29 15.03 -35.30
N ILE A 54 26.59 16.08 -35.73
CA ILE A 54 25.42 15.99 -36.60
C ILE A 54 25.88 16.05 -38.06
N PRO A 55 25.72 14.98 -38.86
CA PRO A 55 26.07 15.00 -40.28
C PRO A 55 25.33 16.12 -41.05
N SER A 56 25.88 16.54 -42.18
CA SER A 56 25.16 17.44 -43.10
C SER A 56 23.84 16.79 -43.53
N GLN A 57 22.74 17.54 -43.43
CA GLN A 57 21.39 17.05 -43.71
C GLN A 57 21.02 15.79 -42.90
N GLY A 58 21.67 15.56 -41.76
CA GLY A 58 21.39 14.49 -40.82
C GLY A 58 20.83 15.02 -39.51
N TYR A 59 20.52 14.10 -38.61
CA TYR A 59 20.02 14.38 -37.26
C TYR A 59 20.85 13.66 -36.20
N VAL A 60 20.67 14.08 -34.95
CA VAL A 60 21.14 13.38 -33.75
C VAL A 60 19.98 13.22 -32.78
N ILE A 61 19.93 12.07 -32.11
CA ILE A 61 18.98 11.78 -31.04
C ILE A 61 19.64 12.08 -29.70
N LEU A 62 18.94 12.84 -28.87
CA LEU A 62 19.30 13.13 -27.49
C LEU A 62 18.26 12.49 -26.57
N TRP A 63 18.72 11.71 -25.59
CA TRP A 63 17.89 11.03 -24.61
C TRP A 63 17.75 11.90 -23.37
N ALA A 64 16.55 12.40 -23.10
CA ALA A 64 16.24 13.13 -21.87
C ALA A 64 15.98 12.12 -20.75
N SER A 65 17.00 11.38 -20.33
CA SER A 65 16.89 10.31 -19.34
C SER A 65 17.05 10.78 -17.90
N GLY A 66 17.57 11.98 -17.67
CA GLY A 66 18.02 12.43 -16.35
C GLY A 66 19.29 11.74 -15.86
N ASP A 67 20.08 11.15 -16.76
CA ASP A 67 21.21 10.29 -16.43
C ASP A 67 22.28 10.30 -17.53
N VAL A 68 23.27 11.18 -17.37
CA VAL A 68 24.36 11.41 -18.33
C VAL A 68 25.39 10.27 -18.37
N GLU A 69 25.45 9.42 -17.33
CA GLU A 69 26.39 8.30 -17.25
C GLU A 69 26.07 7.21 -18.29
N ARG A 70 24.89 7.27 -18.91
CA ARG A 70 24.46 6.34 -19.96
C ARG A 70 25.11 6.61 -21.32
N GLY A 71 25.70 7.80 -21.53
CA GLY A 71 26.47 8.13 -22.72
C GLY A 71 26.35 9.60 -23.15
N GLY A 72 27.27 10.07 -24.00
CA GLY A 72 27.39 11.49 -24.39
C GLY A 72 26.23 12.09 -25.21
N ASN A 73 25.14 11.36 -25.45
CA ASN A 73 23.89 11.87 -26.00
C ASN A 73 22.72 11.75 -25.02
N HIS A 74 22.98 11.43 -23.74
CA HIS A 74 22.02 11.48 -22.65
C HIS A 74 22.10 12.82 -21.92
N LEU A 75 20.95 13.35 -21.53
CA LEU A 75 20.79 14.62 -20.84
C LEU A 75 20.57 14.39 -19.35
N ASP A 76 20.91 15.39 -18.54
CA ASP A 76 20.75 15.40 -17.08
C ASP A 76 19.32 15.76 -16.62
N PHE A 77 18.38 15.93 -17.57
CA PHE A 77 16.96 16.16 -17.30
C PHE A 77 16.06 15.21 -18.09
N LYS A 78 14.79 15.13 -17.66
CA LYS A 78 13.66 14.47 -18.37
C LYS A 78 12.70 15.53 -18.90
N LEU A 79 11.85 15.15 -19.85
CA LEU A 79 10.88 16.09 -20.42
C LEU A 79 9.53 15.96 -19.72
N SER A 80 8.85 17.07 -19.48
CA SER A 80 7.49 17.06 -18.93
C SER A 80 6.46 16.75 -20.02
N SER A 81 5.63 15.73 -19.80
CA SER A 81 4.49 15.41 -20.67
C SER A 81 3.41 16.50 -20.65
N ASP A 82 3.37 17.39 -19.65
CA ASP A 82 2.44 18.53 -19.60
C ASP A 82 2.83 19.68 -20.55
N GLY A 83 4.07 19.65 -21.07
CA GLY A 83 4.62 20.63 -21.99
C GLY A 83 5.61 21.59 -21.35
N GLU A 84 6.65 21.94 -22.09
CA GLU A 84 7.71 22.87 -21.68
C GLU A 84 8.41 23.48 -22.91
N LYS A 85 9.61 24.05 -22.72
CA LYS A 85 10.37 24.70 -23.78
C LYS A 85 11.79 24.18 -23.87
N LEU A 86 12.16 23.68 -25.04
CA LEU A 86 13.52 23.30 -25.40
C LEU A 86 14.28 24.48 -26.01
N ILE A 87 15.52 24.68 -25.58
CA ILE A 87 16.39 25.79 -25.99
C ILE A 87 17.78 25.26 -26.28
N LEU A 88 18.24 25.39 -27.53
CA LEU A 88 19.63 25.10 -27.93
C LEU A 88 20.43 26.40 -27.93
N THR A 89 21.53 26.45 -27.17
CA THR A 89 22.36 27.65 -26.98
C THR A 89 23.77 27.40 -27.52
N ALA A 90 24.35 28.40 -28.17
CA ALA A 90 25.71 28.35 -28.71
C ALA A 90 26.77 28.34 -27.59
N PRO A 91 28.05 28.00 -27.88
CA PRO A 91 29.10 27.89 -26.86
C PRO A 91 29.49 29.14 -26.09
N ASN A 92 28.88 30.28 -26.40
CA ASN A 92 29.01 31.49 -25.58
C ASN A 92 28.02 31.51 -24.40
N GLY A 93 27.16 30.51 -24.25
CA GLY A 93 26.16 30.40 -23.18
C GLY A 93 25.03 31.46 -23.25
N LEU A 94 24.97 32.24 -24.33
CA LEU A 94 24.09 33.42 -24.44
C LEU A 94 23.24 33.45 -25.71
N THR A 95 23.72 32.88 -26.81
CA THR A 95 23.04 32.96 -28.11
C THR A 95 22.17 31.74 -28.35
N VAL A 96 20.85 31.92 -28.34
CA VAL A 96 19.89 30.88 -28.74
C VAL A 96 20.04 30.60 -30.23
N VAL A 97 20.32 29.34 -30.55
CA VAL A 97 20.46 28.80 -31.91
C VAL A 97 19.10 28.41 -32.46
N ASP A 98 18.31 27.67 -31.67
CA ASP A 98 16.91 27.32 -31.96
C ASP A 98 16.17 27.09 -30.64
N SER A 99 14.84 27.14 -30.69
CA SER A 99 13.99 26.80 -29.55
C SER A 99 12.65 26.25 -29.99
N LEU A 100 12.09 25.33 -29.20
CA LEU A 100 10.79 24.70 -29.44
C LEU A 100 9.98 24.70 -28.15
N SER A 101 8.77 25.27 -28.18
CA SER A 101 7.79 25.07 -27.11
C SER A 101 6.77 24.04 -27.54
N PHE A 102 6.40 23.14 -26.63
CA PHE A 102 5.37 22.14 -26.84
C PHE A 102 4.40 22.11 -25.66
N GLY A 103 3.14 21.75 -25.91
CA GLY A 103 2.13 21.56 -24.86
C GLY A 103 2.01 20.08 -24.48
N ILE A 104 0.90 19.71 -23.84
CA ILE A 104 0.61 18.34 -23.43
C ILE A 104 0.95 17.32 -24.54
N GLN A 105 1.79 16.36 -24.21
CA GLN A 105 2.19 15.24 -25.05
C GLN A 105 1.44 13.99 -24.62
N ASN A 106 1.07 13.15 -25.60
CA ASN A 106 0.55 11.81 -25.31
C ASN A 106 1.61 10.79 -25.68
N THR A 107 1.55 9.64 -25.02
CA THR A 107 2.49 8.54 -25.18
C THR A 107 2.66 8.14 -26.65
N ASP A 108 3.91 8.02 -27.07
CA ASP A 108 4.34 7.58 -28.41
C ASP A 108 3.92 8.50 -29.59
N ILE A 109 3.47 9.73 -29.30
CA ILE A 109 3.21 10.78 -30.31
C ILE A 109 4.32 11.84 -30.26
N SER A 110 5.11 11.99 -31.33
CA SER A 110 6.14 13.02 -31.38
C SER A 110 5.62 14.35 -31.93
N TYR A 111 6.04 15.46 -31.34
CA TYR A 111 5.81 16.82 -31.84
C TYR A 111 7.09 17.38 -32.48
N GLY A 112 6.99 17.93 -33.68
CA GLY A 112 8.17 18.40 -34.42
C GLY A 112 7.84 19.16 -35.70
N ARG A 113 8.87 19.47 -36.48
CA ARG A 113 8.75 20.23 -37.73
C ARG A 113 8.19 19.35 -38.86
N LYS A 114 7.22 19.86 -39.64
CA LYS A 114 6.47 19.12 -40.67
C LYS A 114 7.33 18.52 -41.78
N TYR A 115 8.33 19.28 -42.19
CA TYR A 115 9.47 18.84 -42.99
C TYR A 115 10.75 19.12 -42.20
N ASP A 116 11.81 18.38 -42.51
CA ASP A 116 13.14 18.62 -41.95
C ASP A 116 13.56 20.07 -42.19
N GLY A 117 13.80 20.81 -41.09
CA GLY A 117 14.17 22.23 -41.12
C GLY A 117 13.05 23.23 -41.46
N SER A 118 11.77 22.83 -41.53
CA SER A 118 10.65 23.76 -41.77
C SER A 118 10.11 24.43 -40.50
N ASP A 119 9.45 25.59 -40.62
CA ASP A 119 8.89 26.34 -39.48
C ASP A 119 7.53 25.86 -38.99
N THR A 120 6.87 24.97 -39.72
CA THR A 120 5.54 24.46 -39.34
C THR A 120 5.69 23.31 -38.38
N LEU A 121 5.11 23.42 -37.18
CA LEU A 121 5.08 22.35 -36.19
C LEU A 121 3.81 21.51 -36.29
N VAL A 122 3.95 20.21 -36.09
CA VAL A 122 2.90 19.19 -36.22
C VAL A 122 3.19 18.01 -35.29
N TYR A 123 2.17 17.20 -35.03
CA TYR A 123 2.30 15.90 -34.38
C TYR A 123 2.50 14.79 -35.41
N PHE A 124 3.21 13.71 -35.07
CA PHE A 124 3.46 12.56 -35.94
C PHE A 124 3.01 11.24 -35.32
N ILE A 125 2.30 10.43 -36.12
CA ILE A 125 2.01 9.01 -35.84
C ILE A 125 2.23 8.19 -37.12
N PRO A 126 3.15 7.19 -37.15
CA PRO A 126 4.10 6.86 -36.09
C PRO A 126 5.06 8.04 -35.81
N SER A 127 5.77 8.00 -34.68
CA SER A 127 6.74 9.03 -34.34
C SER A 127 7.81 9.19 -35.44
N SER A 128 8.41 10.38 -35.54
CA SER A 128 9.48 10.66 -36.50
C SER A 128 10.87 10.22 -36.01
N PHE A 129 10.94 9.38 -34.97
CA PHE A 129 12.19 8.97 -34.32
C PHE A 129 13.23 8.48 -35.33
N ASN A 130 14.33 9.21 -35.50
CA ASN A 130 15.48 8.78 -36.31
C ASN A 130 15.07 8.48 -37.78
N PHE A 131 14.07 9.20 -38.28
CA PHE A 131 13.59 9.18 -39.66
C PHE A 131 13.30 10.60 -40.15
N ASN A 132 13.40 10.82 -41.46
CA ASN A 132 12.99 12.11 -42.04
C ASN A 132 11.52 12.39 -41.71
N ASN A 133 11.18 13.64 -41.43
CA ASN A 133 9.80 14.03 -41.19
C ASN A 133 8.95 13.83 -42.45
N VAL A 134 7.93 12.96 -42.35
CA VAL A 134 7.05 12.61 -43.47
C VAL A 134 5.69 13.30 -43.31
N PRO A 135 5.34 14.32 -44.12
CA PRO A 135 4.11 15.09 -43.94
C PRO A 135 2.80 14.28 -44.01
N SER A 136 2.79 13.11 -44.67
CA SER A 136 1.60 12.26 -44.72
C SER A 136 1.27 11.58 -43.38
N PHE A 137 2.19 11.61 -42.42
CA PHE A 137 1.98 11.13 -41.04
C PHE A 137 1.78 12.29 -40.05
N SER A 138 1.65 13.53 -40.56
CA SER A 138 1.55 14.74 -39.74
C SER A 138 0.11 15.15 -39.45
N TYR A 139 -0.10 15.67 -38.24
CA TYR A 139 -1.36 16.24 -37.76
C TYR A 139 -1.11 17.64 -37.20
N GLU A 140 -1.98 18.58 -37.55
CA GLU A 140 -1.80 20.00 -37.22
C GLU A 140 -2.25 20.35 -35.80
N ASP A 141 -3.02 19.47 -35.17
CA ASP A 141 -3.68 19.75 -33.89
C ASP A 141 -3.95 18.46 -33.11
N TYR A 142 -4.18 18.60 -31.80
CA TYR A 142 -4.57 17.53 -30.88
C TYR A 142 -5.83 17.97 -30.11
N LEU A 143 -6.94 17.27 -30.29
CA LEU A 143 -8.26 17.77 -29.90
C LEU A 143 -8.57 17.56 -28.41
N ALA A 144 -9.24 18.54 -27.80
CA ALA A 144 -9.80 18.37 -26.46
C ALA A 144 -10.94 17.31 -26.41
N PRO A 145 -11.10 16.57 -25.29
CA PRO A 145 -12.14 15.56 -25.14
C PRO A 145 -13.57 16.15 -25.15
N PRO A 146 -14.60 15.32 -25.42
CA PRO A 146 -15.99 15.78 -25.41
C PRO A 146 -16.47 16.10 -23.99
N ILE A 147 -17.31 17.12 -23.86
CA ILE A 147 -17.93 17.56 -22.61
C ILE A 147 -19.31 16.91 -22.47
N PHE A 148 -19.49 16.13 -21.41
CA PHE A 148 -20.75 15.48 -21.04
C PHE A 148 -21.61 16.42 -20.19
N SER A 149 -22.92 16.50 -20.46
CA SER A 149 -23.81 17.40 -19.72
C SER A 149 -24.13 16.95 -18.30
N GLN A 150 -23.83 15.69 -17.94
CA GLN A 150 -24.01 15.10 -16.62
C GLN A 150 -22.82 14.18 -16.32
N PRO A 151 -22.31 14.14 -15.09
CA PRO A 151 -21.27 13.18 -14.69
C PRO A 151 -21.84 11.75 -14.62
N SER A 152 -20.98 10.75 -14.70
CA SER A 152 -21.33 9.37 -14.36
C SER A 152 -21.84 9.25 -12.92
N GLY A 153 -22.59 8.18 -12.64
CA GLY A 153 -23.15 7.94 -11.31
C GLY A 153 -24.50 7.22 -11.32
N THR A 154 -25.08 7.08 -10.13
CA THR A 154 -26.44 6.56 -9.94
C THR A 154 -27.46 7.70 -9.91
N TYR A 155 -28.55 7.55 -10.65
CA TYR A 155 -29.61 8.53 -10.82
C TYR A 155 -30.97 7.92 -10.52
N ALA A 156 -31.83 8.65 -9.80
CA ALA A 156 -33.18 8.17 -9.52
C ALA A 156 -34.08 8.11 -10.78
N ASN A 157 -33.85 8.99 -11.75
CA ASN A 157 -34.72 9.16 -12.92
C ASN A 157 -33.92 9.18 -14.22
N GLN A 158 -34.54 8.72 -15.31
CA GLN A 158 -33.99 8.84 -16.65
C GLN A 158 -33.80 10.32 -17.06
N PHE A 159 -32.80 10.60 -17.89
CA PHE A 159 -32.50 11.95 -18.36
C PHE A 159 -31.89 11.95 -19.76
N THR A 160 -31.81 13.12 -20.37
CA THR A 160 -31.18 13.31 -21.68
C THR A 160 -29.76 13.84 -21.52
N LEU A 161 -28.78 13.07 -21.99
CA LEU A 161 -27.37 13.42 -22.01
C LEU A 161 -27.00 14.15 -23.30
N ASN A 162 -26.40 15.33 -23.15
CA ASN A 162 -25.86 16.11 -24.24
C ASN A 162 -24.34 16.01 -24.26
N LEU A 163 -23.76 15.85 -25.44
CA LEU A 163 -22.31 15.86 -25.67
C LEU A 163 -21.96 17.14 -26.43
N ASN A 164 -20.94 17.86 -25.98
CA ASN A 164 -20.48 19.09 -26.61
C ASN A 164 -18.96 19.05 -26.84
N THR A 165 -18.47 19.88 -27.75
CA THR A 165 -17.03 20.11 -27.93
C THR A 165 -16.79 21.59 -28.16
N LEU A 166 -15.65 22.09 -27.66
CA LEU A 166 -15.19 23.46 -27.91
C LEU A 166 -14.45 23.57 -29.26
N GLU A 167 -14.17 22.44 -29.91
CA GLU A 167 -13.40 22.35 -31.14
C GLU A 167 -14.23 22.74 -32.37
N ALA A 168 -14.01 23.96 -32.87
CA ALA A 168 -14.71 24.46 -34.03
C ALA A 168 -14.49 23.57 -35.27
N GLY A 169 -15.59 23.09 -35.86
CA GLY A 169 -15.56 22.22 -37.05
C GLY A 169 -15.24 20.75 -36.77
N ALA A 170 -15.14 20.34 -35.50
CA ALA A 170 -15.01 18.95 -35.11
C ALA A 170 -16.37 18.24 -35.00
N ALA A 171 -16.34 16.91 -35.05
CA ALA A 171 -17.49 16.03 -34.83
C ALA A 171 -17.23 15.12 -33.63
N ILE A 172 -18.29 14.79 -32.88
CA ILE A 172 -18.22 13.82 -31.78
C ILE A 172 -18.67 12.46 -32.32
N TYR A 173 -17.92 11.42 -32.01
CA TYR A 173 -18.28 10.02 -32.25
C TYR A 173 -18.42 9.29 -30.92
N TYR A 174 -19.42 8.42 -30.81
CA TYR A 174 -19.70 7.71 -29.56
C TYR A 174 -20.20 6.28 -29.78
N THR A 175 -20.13 5.47 -28.73
CA THR A 175 -20.65 4.10 -28.67
C THR A 175 -21.48 3.91 -27.41
N LEU A 176 -22.34 2.89 -27.41
CA LEU A 176 -23.25 2.55 -26.30
C LEU A 176 -23.13 1.07 -25.86
N ASP A 177 -22.23 0.31 -26.48
CA ASP A 177 -22.03 -1.13 -26.28
C ASP A 177 -20.68 -1.46 -25.61
N GLY A 178 -19.93 -0.42 -25.22
CA GLY A 178 -18.64 -0.53 -24.55
C GLY A 178 -17.43 -0.52 -25.50
N SER A 179 -17.63 -0.59 -26.82
CA SER A 179 -16.49 -0.51 -27.74
C SER A 179 -15.88 0.88 -27.79
N ASP A 180 -14.57 1.02 -27.97
CA ASP A 180 -13.94 2.30 -28.29
C ASP A 180 -14.57 2.86 -29.59
N PRO A 181 -14.94 4.17 -29.65
CA PRO A 181 -15.42 4.77 -30.88
C PRO A 181 -14.34 4.73 -31.97
N ASP A 182 -14.70 4.29 -33.18
CA ASP A 182 -13.79 4.25 -34.34
C ASP A 182 -14.51 4.79 -35.58
N THR A 183 -13.94 5.83 -36.19
CA THR A 183 -14.49 6.45 -37.42
C THR A 183 -14.45 5.55 -38.64
N ASN A 184 -13.66 4.47 -38.63
CA ASN A 184 -13.71 3.44 -39.67
C ASN A 184 -14.89 2.48 -39.47
N ASN A 185 -15.52 2.53 -38.29
CA ASN A 185 -16.56 1.61 -37.85
C ASN A 185 -17.95 2.26 -37.72
N VAL A 186 -18.22 3.33 -38.48
CA VAL A 186 -19.53 4.01 -38.44
C VAL A 186 -20.68 3.15 -39.02
N ASN A 187 -20.34 2.11 -39.79
CA ASN A 187 -21.30 1.16 -40.37
C ASN A 187 -21.41 -0.16 -39.55
N GLY A 188 -20.72 -0.25 -38.42
CA GLY A 188 -20.67 -1.46 -37.59
C GLY A 188 -19.57 -2.45 -38.00
N LYS A 189 -19.00 -3.11 -36.99
CA LYS A 189 -17.92 -4.09 -37.10
C LYS A 189 -18.48 -5.41 -36.63
N THR A 190 -18.60 -6.33 -37.57
CA THR A 190 -19.12 -7.67 -37.31
C THR A 190 -18.04 -8.55 -36.69
N PHE A 191 -18.43 -9.37 -35.72
CA PHE A 191 -17.62 -10.44 -35.16
C PHE A 191 -18.49 -11.68 -34.95
N PHE A 192 -17.83 -12.83 -34.72
CA PHE A 192 -18.52 -14.11 -34.61
C PHE A 192 -18.21 -14.79 -33.29
N TYR A 193 -19.21 -15.40 -32.66
CA TYR A 193 -19.05 -16.12 -31.39
C TYR A 193 -19.85 -17.42 -31.39
N LYS A 194 -19.74 -18.23 -30.34
CA LYS A 194 -20.58 -19.42 -30.12
C LYS A 194 -21.17 -19.39 -28.72
N ASN A 195 -22.39 -19.93 -28.59
CA ASN A 195 -23.04 -20.13 -27.29
C ASN A 195 -23.13 -21.60 -26.87
N ASP A 196 -22.57 -22.50 -27.67
CA ASP A 196 -22.46 -23.92 -27.39
C ASP A 196 -21.35 -24.54 -28.26
N TYR A 197 -20.78 -25.66 -27.85
CA TYR A 197 -19.75 -26.39 -28.60
C TYR A 197 -20.16 -27.86 -28.72
N PRO A 198 -20.20 -28.47 -29.93
CA PRO A 198 -20.07 -27.84 -31.24
C PRO A 198 -21.39 -27.20 -31.68
N SER A 199 -21.37 -25.90 -31.95
CA SER A 199 -22.48 -25.21 -32.62
C SER A 199 -21.98 -24.30 -33.76
N SER A 200 -22.91 -23.78 -34.56
CA SER A 200 -22.63 -22.80 -35.60
C SER A 200 -22.25 -21.45 -35.00
N LEU A 201 -21.42 -20.69 -35.72
CA LEU A 201 -21.12 -19.30 -35.37
C LEU A 201 -22.40 -18.46 -35.37
N ILE A 202 -22.47 -17.56 -34.39
CA ILE A 202 -23.49 -16.53 -34.25
C ILE A 202 -22.83 -15.19 -34.57
N GLU A 203 -23.50 -14.38 -35.38
CA GLU A 203 -23.03 -13.06 -35.79
C GLU A 203 -23.52 -11.98 -34.81
N ASP A 204 -22.63 -11.06 -34.44
CA ASP A 204 -23.00 -9.82 -33.74
C ASP A 204 -22.15 -8.64 -34.25
N SER A 205 -22.44 -7.42 -33.80
CA SER A 205 -21.71 -6.22 -34.23
C SER A 205 -21.57 -5.16 -33.15
N VAL A 206 -20.44 -4.46 -33.16
CA VAL A 206 -20.21 -3.23 -32.38
C VAL A 206 -20.30 -2.01 -33.29
N ASN A 207 -20.87 -0.91 -32.80
CA ASN A 207 -21.25 0.23 -33.67
C ASN A 207 -20.77 1.57 -33.13
N THR A 208 -20.13 2.36 -33.99
CA THR A 208 -19.82 3.77 -33.73
C THR A 208 -20.86 4.68 -34.36
N TYR A 209 -21.31 5.68 -33.61
CA TYR A 209 -22.32 6.65 -34.04
C TYR A 209 -21.72 8.05 -34.10
N ALA A 210 -22.03 8.80 -35.17
CA ALA A 210 -21.80 10.24 -35.18
C ALA A 210 -22.87 10.95 -34.33
N TYR A 211 -22.45 11.80 -33.40
CA TYR A 211 -23.34 12.50 -32.50
C TYR A 211 -24.09 13.63 -33.23
N ASN A 212 -25.42 13.47 -33.33
CA ASN A 212 -26.32 14.47 -33.92
C ASN A 212 -27.61 14.67 -33.12
N THR A 213 -27.87 13.80 -32.13
CA THR A 213 -29.08 13.79 -31.31
C THR A 213 -28.67 13.46 -29.87
N PRO A 214 -29.26 14.11 -28.86
CA PRO A 214 -29.01 13.76 -27.46
C PRO A 214 -29.33 12.30 -27.12
N ILE A 215 -28.58 11.73 -26.17
CA ILE A 215 -28.66 10.32 -25.77
C ILE A 215 -29.63 10.21 -24.59
N LEU A 216 -30.60 9.30 -24.65
CA LEU A 216 -31.47 9.03 -23.51
C LEU A 216 -30.79 8.04 -22.56
N ILE A 217 -30.44 8.50 -21.36
CA ILE A 217 -29.92 7.68 -20.26
C ILE A 217 -31.10 7.20 -19.42
N LYS A 218 -31.21 5.88 -19.27
CA LYS A 218 -32.32 5.20 -18.59
C LYS A 218 -31.88 3.81 -18.10
N ASP A 219 -32.74 3.14 -17.35
CA ASP A 219 -32.60 1.72 -17.04
C ASP A 219 -32.68 0.90 -18.33
N ASN A 220 -31.60 0.19 -18.67
CA ASN A 220 -31.50 -0.65 -19.86
C ASN A 220 -31.73 -2.13 -19.57
N THR A 221 -32.19 -2.49 -18.36
CA THR A 221 -32.47 -3.88 -17.98
C THR A 221 -33.43 -4.54 -18.97
N GLY A 222 -34.39 -3.83 -19.56
CA GLY A 222 -35.28 -4.39 -20.59
C GLY A 222 -34.63 -4.70 -21.96
N GLN A 223 -33.39 -4.25 -22.21
CA GLN A 223 -32.66 -4.49 -23.46
C GLN A 223 -31.98 -5.86 -23.48
N ARG A 224 -31.69 -6.38 -24.69
CA ARG A 224 -31.01 -7.68 -24.86
C ARG A 224 -29.70 -7.74 -24.09
N ASN A 225 -29.43 -8.87 -23.46
CA ASN A 225 -28.12 -9.22 -22.93
C ASN A 225 -27.11 -9.38 -24.07
N ARG A 226 -26.19 -8.43 -24.19
CA ARG A 226 -25.10 -8.42 -25.17
C ARG A 226 -23.93 -9.28 -24.70
N VAL A 227 -23.34 -8.94 -23.55
CA VAL A 227 -22.16 -9.65 -23.00
C VAL A 227 -22.56 -10.80 -22.10
N SER A 228 -23.58 -10.64 -21.26
CA SER A 228 -24.03 -11.71 -20.35
C SER A 228 -24.72 -12.87 -21.07
N GLY A 229 -25.20 -12.62 -22.30
CA GLY A 229 -25.77 -13.62 -23.20
C GLY A 229 -24.73 -14.40 -24.03
N LYS A 230 -23.43 -14.14 -23.82
CA LYS A 230 -22.33 -14.81 -24.53
C LYS A 230 -21.60 -15.80 -23.64
N LEU A 231 -21.25 -16.92 -24.23
CA LEU A 231 -20.50 -17.98 -23.57
C LEU A 231 -19.04 -17.55 -23.32
N SER A 232 -18.61 -17.67 -22.07
CA SER A 232 -17.28 -17.24 -21.59
C SER A 232 -16.41 -18.41 -21.13
N SER A 233 -16.82 -19.65 -21.39
CA SER A 233 -16.11 -20.88 -20.98
C SER A 233 -16.62 -22.06 -21.81
N TYR A 234 -16.06 -23.24 -21.62
CA TYR A 234 -16.48 -24.46 -22.27
C TYR A 234 -17.38 -25.32 -21.38
N PRO A 235 -18.70 -25.33 -21.66
CA PRO A 235 -19.48 -26.57 -21.54
C PRO A 235 -20.46 -26.76 -22.72
N TYR A 236 -20.71 -28.03 -23.12
CA TYR A 236 -21.72 -28.48 -24.11
C TYR A 236 -23.17 -28.04 -23.82
N SER A 237 -23.44 -27.42 -22.67
CA SER A 237 -24.75 -26.89 -22.29
C SER A 237 -24.57 -25.88 -21.15
N PRO A 238 -24.41 -24.58 -21.45
CA PRO A 238 -24.09 -23.58 -20.44
C PRO A 238 -25.33 -23.17 -19.64
N SER A 239 -25.53 -23.81 -18.51
CA SER A 239 -26.63 -23.51 -17.58
C SER A 239 -26.57 -22.11 -16.95
N TYR A 240 -25.43 -21.41 -17.07
CA TYR A 240 -25.21 -20.08 -16.52
C TYR A 240 -25.55 -18.93 -17.49
N LEU A 241 -25.91 -19.22 -18.74
CA LEU A 241 -26.43 -18.18 -19.62
C LEU A 241 -27.82 -17.76 -19.10
N PRO A 242 -28.05 -16.47 -18.81
CA PRO A 242 -29.30 -16.02 -18.22
C PRO A 242 -30.44 -16.15 -19.23
N SER A 243 -31.55 -16.75 -18.81
CA SER A 243 -32.81 -16.82 -19.57
C SER A 243 -33.70 -15.58 -19.40
N TYR A 244 -33.24 -14.62 -18.61
CA TYR A 244 -33.88 -13.34 -18.30
C TYR A 244 -32.92 -12.19 -18.66
N GLN A 245 -33.42 -10.96 -18.73
CA GLN A 245 -32.54 -9.81 -18.94
C GLN A 245 -31.87 -9.41 -17.64
N VAL A 246 -30.54 -9.33 -17.64
CA VAL A 246 -29.79 -8.92 -16.46
C VAL A 246 -29.91 -7.42 -16.26
N GLN A 247 -29.78 -7.00 -15.01
CA GLN A 247 -29.71 -5.60 -14.63
C GLN A 247 -28.64 -4.86 -15.44
N LYS A 248 -28.97 -3.68 -15.97
CA LYS A 248 -28.13 -3.00 -16.96
C LYS A 248 -28.21 -1.49 -16.92
N GLY A 249 -27.05 -0.86 -16.73
CA GLY A 249 -26.87 0.59 -16.83
C GLY A 249 -26.75 1.10 -18.27
N SER A 250 -26.26 2.32 -18.42
CA SER A 250 -25.84 2.90 -19.71
C SER A 250 -24.36 3.20 -19.65
N VAL A 251 -23.59 2.71 -20.61
CA VAL A 251 -22.21 3.15 -20.83
C VAL A 251 -22.17 4.02 -22.08
N VAL A 252 -21.46 5.15 -22.01
CA VAL A 252 -21.23 6.04 -23.16
C VAL A 252 -19.74 6.28 -23.28
N LYS A 253 -19.15 5.88 -24.41
CA LYS A 253 -17.77 6.23 -24.75
C LYS A 253 -17.81 7.23 -25.89
N ALA A 254 -17.06 8.31 -25.78
CA ALA A 254 -17.07 9.36 -26.80
C ALA A 254 -15.68 9.96 -27.05
N MET A 255 -15.44 10.37 -28.29
CA MET A 255 -14.24 11.10 -28.72
C MET A 255 -14.61 12.22 -29.69
N VAL A 256 -13.73 13.22 -29.80
CA VAL A 256 -13.82 14.31 -30.77
C VAL A 256 -12.87 14.04 -31.93
N VAL A 257 -13.33 14.22 -33.17
CA VAL A 257 -12.55 14.02 -34.39
C VAL A 257 -12.69 15.23 -35.31
N LYS A 258 -11.57 15.65 -35.91
CA LYS A 258 -11.51 16.73 -36.88
C LYS A 258 -10.48 16.38 -37.95
N ARG A 259 -10.75 16.80 -39.19
CA ARG A 259 -9.82 16.56 -40.30
C ARG A 259 -8.46 17.21 -40.03
N ASN A 260 -7.38 16.49 -40.32
CA ASN A 260 -5.98 16.89 -40.11
C ASN A 260 -5.59 17.12 -38.63
N ALA A 261 -6.40 16.68 -37.67
CA ALA A 261 -6.08 16.70 -36.25
C ALA A 261 -6.08 15.27 -35.71
N LEU A 262 -5.29 15.02 -34.67
CA LEU A 262 -5.39 13.81 -33.87
C LEU A 262 -6.70 13.83 -33.09
N SER A 263 -7.37 12.68 -33.02
CA SER A 263 -8.58 12.53 -32.21
C SER A 263 -8.29 12.82 -30.74
N SER A 264 -9.29 13.31 -30.01
CA SER A 264 -9.18 13.46 -28.57
C SER A 264 -9.03 12.11 -27.86
N PRO A 265 -8.59 12.10 -26.59
CA PRO A 265 -8.78 10.92 -25.74
C PRO A 265 -10.24 10.45 -25.72
N ILE A 266 -10.44 9.16 -25.50
CA ILE A 266 -11.77 8.56 -25.33
C ILE A 266 -12.21 8.75 -23.88
N ILE A 267 -13.35 9.40 -23.69
CA ILE A 267 -13.99 9.52 -22.38
C ILE A 267 -15.06 8.45 -22.26
N THR A 268 -14.98 7.63 -21.21
CA THR A 268 -15.99 6.63 -20.84
C THR A 268 -16.79 7.15 -19.65
N GLN A 269 -18.13 7.10 -19.67
CA GLN A 269 -18.97 7.35 -18.50
C GLN A 269 -20.05 6.28 -18.35
N THR A 270 -20.21 5.74 -17.14
CA THR A 270 -21.26 4.79 -16.80
C THR A 270 -22.34 5.43 -15.95
N TYR A 271 -23.60 5.13 -16.26
CA TYR A 271 -24.78 5.65 -15.59
C TYR A 271 -25.71 4.51 -15.15
N PHE A 272 -26.09 4.52 -13.89
CA PHE A 272 -27.08 3.62 -13.32
C PHE A 272 -28.35 4.40 -13.04
N VAL A 273 -29.52 3.90 -13.45
CA VAL A 273 -30.79 4.64 -13.33
C VAL A 273 -31.84 3.78 -12.63
N GLY A 274 -32.34 4.27 -11.49
CA GLY A 274 -33.33 3.59 -10.66
C GLY A 274 -32.72 2.94 -9.42
N SER A 275 -33.57 2.55 -8.47
CA SER A 275 -33.17 1.99 -7.17
C SER A 275 -32.75 0.52 -7.21
N SER A 276 -32.74 -0.11 -8.38
CA SER A 276 -32.28 -1.50 -8.50
C SER A 276 -30.76 -1.61 -8.32
N PHE A 277 -30.02 -0.52 -8.49
CA PHE A 277 -28.55 -0.47 -8.45
C PHE A 277 -27.98 -0.14 -7.07
N ASP A 278 -28.82 -0.18 -6.04
CA ASP A 278 -28.40 0.01 -4.65
C ASP A 278 -27.77 -1.30 -4.15
N HIS A 279 -26.43 -1.32 -4.11
CA HIS A 279 -25.62 -2.44 -3.62
C HIS A 279 -24.94 -2.06 -2.29
N GLU A 280 -24.79 -3.03 -1.40
CA GLU A 280 -23.97 -2.92 -0.19
C GLU A 280 -22.48 -2.92 -0.55
N PHE A 281 -22.10 -3.75 -1.52
CA PHE A 281 -20.74 -3.71 -2.06
C PHE A 281 -20.59 -2.58 -3.07
N PRO A 282 -19.43 -1.92 -3.11
CA PRO A 282 -19.17 -0.91 -4.12
C PRO A 282 -19.20 -1.53 -5.53
N ILE A 283 -19.59 -0.71 -6.51
CA ILE A 283 -19.73 -1.14 -7.90
C ILE A 283 -18.42 -0.89 -8.64
N VAL A 284 -17.97 -1.88 -9.40
CA VAL A 284 -16.88 -1.75 -10.37
C VAL A 284 -17.43 -1.94 -11.78
N SER A 285 -17.46 -0.88 -12.57
CA SER A 285 -17.80 -0.95 -13.99
C SER A 285 -16.54 -1.14 -14.82
N VAL A 286 -16.44 -2.27 -15.51
CA VAL A 286 -15.36 -2.56 -16.47
C VAL A 286 -15.95 -2.47 -17.88
N THR A 287 -15.31 -1.68 -18.74
CA THR A 287 -15.77 -1.45 -20.11
C THR A 287 -14.68 -1.78 -21.12
N VAL A 288 -14.94 -2.73 -22.01
CA VAL A 288 -13.99 -3.26 -23.01
C VAL A 288 -14.71 -3.56 -24.31
N ASP A 289 -13.99 -3.50 -25.44
CA ASP A 289 -14.47 -3.94 -26.75
C ASP A 289 -15.05 -5.37 -26.71
N GLU A 290 -16.33 -5.50 -27.04
CA GLU A 290 -17.06 -6.77 -26.96
C GLU A 290 -16.48 -7.85 -27.90
N ASP A 291 -16.04 -7.46 -29.10
CA ASP A 291 -15.43 -8.37 -30.07
C ASP A 291 -14.05 -8.87 -29.60
N ARG A 292 -13.27 -8.03 -28.90
CA ARG A 292 -12.00 -8.47 -28.30
C ARG A 292 -12.19 -9.40 -27.11
N LEU A 293 -13.35 -9.35 -26.45
CA LEU A 293 -13.69 -10.30 -25.39
C LEU A 293 -14.19 -11.63 -25.96
N PHE A 294 -15.13 -11.59 -26.91
CA PHE A 294 -15.95 -12.77 -27.26
C PHE A 294 -15.79 -13.30 -28.69
N ASP A 295 -14.99 -12.67 -29.55
CA ASP A 295 -14.75 -13.21 -30.89
C ASP A 295 -14.21 -14.65 -30.80
N HIS A 296 -14.71 -15.50 -31.69
CA HIS A 296 -14.41 -16.93 -31.69
C HIS A 296 -12.92 -17.20 -31.90
N ASN A 297 -12.23 -16.39 -32.70
CA ASN A 297 -10.83 -16.61 -33.03
C ASN A 297 -9.89 -15.86 -32.09
N ASN A 298 -10.23 -14.61 -31.77
CA ASN A 298 -9.30 -13.70 -31.10
C ASN A 298 -9.79 -13.25 -29.72
N GLY A 299 -11.04 -13.55 -29.36
CA GLY A 299 -11.60 -13.18 -28.07
C GLY A 299 -10.93 -13.91 -26.93
N ILE A 300 -10.63 -13.21 -25.83
CA ILE A 300 -9.92 -13.82 -24.68
C ILE A 300 -10.85 -14.51 -23.69
N TYR A 301 -12.18 -14.39 -23.77
CA TYR A 301 -13.11 -15.05 -22.84
C TYR A 301 -13.54 -16.47 -23.27
N PRO A 302 -13.89 -16.74 -24.54
CA PRO A 302 -14.52 -18.01 -24.91
C PRO A 302 -13.52 -19.17 -24.96
N ALA A 303 -14.04 -20.39 -25.05
CA ALA A 303 -13.24 -21.55 -25.43
C ALA A 303 -12.61 -21.35 -26.82
N GLY A 304 -13.37 -20.72 -27.72
CA GLY A 304 -12.93 -20.22 -29.02
C GLY A 304 -12.42 -21.30 -29.98
N SER A 305 -11.71 -20.84 -31.01
CA SER A 305 -11.09 -21.68 -32.03
C SER A 305 -9.93 -22.49 -31.46
N PHE A 306 -9.26 -21.99 -30.41
CA PHE A 306 -8.16 -22.72 -29.78
C PHE A 306 -8.66 -24.00 -29.10
N PHE A 307 -9.82 -23.97 -28.44
CA PHE A 307 -10.42 -25.20 -27.92
C PHE A 307 -10.74 -26.22 -29.03
N GLU A 308 -11.34 -25.76 -30.15
CA GLU A 308 -11.69 -26.64 -31.28
C GLU A 308 -10.46 -27.22 -31.98
N TYR A 309 -9.32 -26.53 -31.89
CA TYR A 309 -8.03 -27.06 -32.29
C TYR A 309 -7.46 -28.04 -31.25
N ALA A 310 -7.44 -27.68 -29.97
CA ALA A 310 -6.78 -28.44 -28.92
C ALA A 310 -7.45 -29.79 -28.62
N TYR A 311 -8.79 -29.80 -28.53
CA TYR A 311 -9.59 -30.96 -28.18
C TYR A 311 -9.35 -32.19 -29.08
N PRO A 312 -9.51 -32.11 -30.42
CA PRO A 312 -9.28 -33.27 -31.29
C PRO A 312 -7.81 -33.69 -31.40
N ASN A 313 -6.87 -32.81 -31.03
CA ASN A 313 -5.43 -33.08 -31.10
C ASN A 313 -4.85 -33.63 -29.78
N GLY A 314 -5.67 -33.85 -28.74
CA GLY A 314 -5.21 -34.37 -27.46
C GLY A 314 -4.19 -33.46 -26.76
N ILE A 315 -4.27 -32.15 -27.01
CA ILE A 315 -3.42 -31.13 -26.37
C ILE A 315 -3.83 -30.92 -24.90
N ASP A 316 -5.03 -31.34 -24.55
CA ASP A 316 -5.61 -31.29 -23.20
C ASP A 316 -6.05 -32.70 -22.79
N ASP A 317 -5.84 -33.07 -21.51
CA ASP A 317 -6.29 -34.35 -20.94
C ASP A 317 -7.77 -34.24 -20.54
N TYR A 318 -8.60 -34.04 -21.57
CA TYR A 318 -9.99 -33.70 -21.38
C TYR A 318 -10.83 -34.93 -21.01
N SER A 319 -11.51 -34.86 -19.85
CA SER A 319 -12.61 -35.76 -19.51
C SER A 319 -13.96 -35.15 -19.94
N PRO A 320 -14.83 -35.89 -20.65
CA PRO A 320 -16.19 -35.43 -20.98
C PRO A 320 -16.94 -34.90 -19.76
N GLY A 321 -17.20 -33.58 -19.74
CA GLY A 321 -17.87 -32.88 -18.64
C GLY A 321 -16.96 -32.04 -17.75
N ALA A 322 -15.65 -31.98 -18.02
CA ALA A 322 -14.72 -31.09 -17.31
C ALA A 322 -15.11 -29.61 -17.54
N LYS A 323 -15.33 -28.88 -16.45
CA LYS A 323 -15.71 -27.45 -16.43
C LYS A 323 -14.59 -26.52 -15.94
N PHE A 324 -13.47 -27.09 -15.50
CA PHE A 324 -12.36 -26.41 -14.87
C PHE A 324 -11.03 -27.00 -15.35
N CYS A 325 -9.95 -26.21 -15.36
CA CYS A 325 -8.64 -26.57 -15.92
C CYS A 325 -8.64 -26.97 -17.40
N THR A 326 -9.63 -26.56 -18.20
CA THR A 326 -9.63 -26.83 -19.65
C THR A 326 -8.81 -25.79 -20.42
N VAL A 327 -8.46 -26.08 -21.68
CA VAL A 327 -7.78 -25.10 -22.57
C VAL A 327 -8.72 -24.46 -23.58
N GLY A 328 -8.50 -23.19 -23.91
CA GLY A 328 -9.27 -22.43 -24.89
C GLY A 328 -8.64 -21.06 -25.17
N ASN A 329 -9.31 -20.16 -25.88
CA ASN A 329 -8.74 -18.83 -26.11
C ASN A 329 -8.47 -18.10 -24.78
N TYR A 330 -9.24 -18.39 -23.73
CA TYR A 330 -8.96 -17.89 -22.38
C TYR A 330 -7.60 -18.32 -21.80
N SER A 331 -6.91 -19.29 -22.42
CA SER A 331 -5.56 -19.71 -22.07
C SER A 331 -4.47 -18.80 -22.63
N PHE A 332 -4.79 -17.87 -23.54
CA PHE A 332 -3.82 -16.94 -24.12
C PHE A 332 -3.15 -16.04 -23.06
N LYS A 333 -1.86 -15.76 -23.26
CA LYS A 333 -0.95 -15.04 -22.35
C LYS A 333 0.01 -14.18 -23.17
N GLY A 334 0.45 -13.06 -22.62
CA GLY A 334 1.35 -12.12 -23.29
C GLY A 334 0.71 -10.74 -23.38
N ASP A 335 1.54 -9.74 -23.68
CA ASP A 335 1.10 -8.35 -23.80
C ASP A 335 0.17 -8.14 -25.00
N GLU A 336 0.28 -8.98 -26.04
CA GLU A 336 -0.60 -8.97 -27.20
C GLU A 336 -2.06 -9.35 -26.89
N TYR A 337 -2.31 -9.92 -25.70
CA TYR A 337 -3.65 -10.27 -25.20
C TYR A 337 -4.14 -9.33 -24.09
N LYS A 338 -3.44 -8.21 -23.86
CA LYS A 338 -3.96 -7.10 -23.09
C LYS A 338 -4.94 -6.31 -23.94
N LEU A 339 -6.12 -6.06 -23.40
CA LEU A 339 -7.21 -5.38 -24.09
C LEU A 339 -7.38 -3.96 -23.54
N PRO A 340 -7.39 -2.93 -24.39
CA PRO A 340 -7.69 -1.58 -23.94
C PRO A 340 -9.14 -1.51 -23.43
N GLY A 341 -9.33 -0.76 -22.35
CA GLY A 341 -10.61 -0.62 -21.69
C GLY A 341 -10.68 0.56 -20.75
N SER A 342 -11.69 0.55 -19.90
CA SER A 342 -11.85 1.54 -18.83
C SER A 342 -12.43 0.89 -17.60
N ILE A 343 -12.06 1.40 -16.43
CA ILE A 343 -12.64 1.04 -15.15
C ILE A 343 -13.24 2.29 -14.51
N GLU A 344 -14.42 2.13 -13.94
CA GLU A 344 -15.07 3.15 -13.13
C GLU A 344 -15.56 2.53 -11.82
N TYR A 345 -15.23 3.15 -10.69
CA TYR A 345 -15.56 2.66 -9.36
C TYR A 345 -16.56 3.58 -8.70
N PHE A 346 -17.63 2.98 -8.18
CA PHE A 346 -18.69 3.69 -7.51
C PHE A 346 -18.83 3.19 -6.09
N ASP A 347 -18.98 4.13 -5.17
CA ASP A 347 -19.34 3.86 -3.79
C ASP A 347 -20.47 4.80 -3.39
N ASN A 348 -21.49 4.26 -2.71
CA ASN A 348 -22.71 4.99 -2.35
C ASN A 348 -23.33 5.79 -3.52
N GLY A 349 -23.28 5.24 -4.73
CA GLY A 349 -23.85 5.82 -5.96
C GLY A 349 -23.02 6.94 -6.62
N LEU A 350 -21.87 7.31 -6.04
CA LEU A 350 -20.95 8.32 -6.58
C LEU A 350 -19.81 7.66 -7.34
N SER A 351 -19.49 8.16 -8.54
CA SER A 351 -18.24 7.79 -9.22
C SER A 351 -17.06 8.42 -8.48
N LEU A 352 -16.19 7.58 -7.90
CA LEU A 352 -15.02 8.03 -7.14
C LEU A 352 -13.76 8.10 -7.99
N PHE A 353 -13.63 7.22 -8.99
CA PHE A 353 -12.59 7.32 -10.01
C PHE A 353 -13.02 6.65 -11.31
N ASN A 354 -12.43 7.11 -12.41
CA ASN A 354 -12.66 6.62 -13.76
C ASN A 354 -11.35 6.71 -14.55
N LYS A 355 -10.83 5.57 -14.99
CA LYS A 355 -9.49 5.45 -15.57
C LYS A 355 -9.49 4.61 -16.83
N ARG A 356 -8.59 4.93 -17.77
CA ARG A 356 -8.21 4.01 -18.85
C ARG A 356 -7.37 2.90 -18.25
N ILE A 357 -7.54 1.69 -18.78
CA ILE A 357 -6.81 0.52 -18.33
C ILE A 357 -6.51 -0.39 -19.51
N GLU A 358 -5.53 -1.26 -19.33
CA GLU A 358 -5.48 -2.52 -20.05
C GLU A 358 -6.02 -3.66 -19.17
N LEU A 359 -6.61 -4.67 -19.81
CA LEU A 359 -7.19 -5.83 -19.15
C LEU A 359 -6.65 -7.13 -19.75
N SER A 360 -6.27 -8.09 -18.89
CA SER A 360 -5.94 -9.46 -19.31
C SER A 360 -6.56 -10.50 -18.38
N ASN A 361 -6.73 -11.74 -18.84
CA ASN A 361 -7.10 -12.84 -17.95
C ASN A 361 -5.96 -13.22 -17.00
N HIS A 362 -6.30 -13.55 -15.76
CA HIS A 362 -5.36 -14.01 -14.74
C HIS A 362 -5.66 -15.46 -14.30
N GLY A 363 -4.63 -16.12 -13.74
CA GLY A 363 -4.71 -17.49 -13.20
C GLY A 363 -4.15 -18.56 -14.12
N GLY A 364 -4.16 -19.81 -13.66
CA GLY A 364 -3.90 -21.02 -14.46
C GLY A 364 -5.20 -21.70 -14.84
N CYS A 365 -5.62 -22.69 -14.05
CA CYS A 365 -6.89 -23.40 -14.21
C CYS A 365 -8.13 -22.50 -14.16
N SER A 366 -8.15 -21.50 -13.28
CA SER A 366 -9.29 -20.60 -13.09
C SER A 366 -9.64 -19.78 -14.32
N ARG A 367 -8.74 -19.70 -15.32
CA ARG A 367 -9.03 -19.12 -16.63
C ARG A 367 -10.09 -19.88 -17.40
N SER A 368 -10.35 -21.15 -17.10
CA SER A 368 -11.45 -21.86 -17.72
C SER A 368 -12.78 -21.65 -16.98
N ALA A 369 -12.82 -21.02 -15.81
CA ALA A 369 -14.07 -20.75 -15.09
C ALA A 369 -14.98 -19.80 -15.90
N PRO A 370 -16.32 -19.94 -15.90
CA PRO A 370 -17.24 -19.04 -16.60
C PRO A 370 -17.00 -17.55 -16.30
N ARG A 371 -16.77 -17.19 -15.04
CA ARG A 371 -16.33 -15.84 -14.65
C ARG A 371 -14.81 -15.84 -14.49
N LYS A 372 -14.09 -15.03 -15.27
CA LYS A 372 -12.62 -14.93 -15.21
C LYS A 372 -12.17 -13.99 -14.13
N THR A 373 -11.00 -14.25 -13.53
CA THR A 373 -10.25 -13.20 -12.85
C THR A 373 -9.67 -12.25 -13.89
N MET A 374 -9.91 -10.95 -13.73
CA MET A 374 -9.36 -9.90 -14.57
C MET A 374 -8.16 -9.29 -13.87
N ARG A 375 -7.04 -9.13 -14.58
CA ARG A 375 -5.93 -8.29 -14.16
C ARG A 375 -6.06 -6.97 -14.89
N LEU A 376 -6.06 -5.89 -14.11
CA LEU A 376 -6.18 -4.52 -14.58
C LEU A 376 -4.81 -3.86 -14.46
N TYR A 377 -4.38 -3.20 -15.53
CA TYR A 377 -3.15 -2.43 -15.59
C TYR A 377 -3.54 -0.96 -15.80
N PHE A 378 -3.01 -0.08 -14.94
CA PHE A 378 -3.17 1.36 -15.08
C PHE A 378 -2.03 1.91 -15.95
N GLU A 379 -2.25 3.06 -16.60
CA GLU A 379 -1.22 3.75 -17.39
C GLU A 379 -0.05 4.20 -16.49
N ASP A 380 1.15 4.42 -17.04
CA ASP A 380 2.41 4.48 -16.27
C ASP A 380 2.48 5.57 -15.19
N ASP A 381 1.72 6.66 -15.38
CA ASP A 381 1.56 7.80 -14.45
C ASP A 381 0.33 7.69 -13.55
N GLU A 382 -0.48 6.64 -13.71
CA GLU A 382 -1.70 6.43 -12.97
C GLU A 382 -1.55 5.34 -11.89
N GLU A 383 -1.93 5.68 -10.66
CA GLU A 383 -2.05 4.72 -9.57
C GLU A 383 -3.41 4.81 -8.88
N LEU A 384 -3.77 3.75 -8.17
CA LEU A 384 -5.07 3.64 -7.53
C LEU A 384 -4.98 3.09 -6.10
N SER A 385 -5.66 3.75 -5.17
CA SER A 385 -5.95 3.21 -3.84
C SER A 385 -7.41 2.73 -3.77
N VAL A 386 -7.62 1.50 -3.29
CA VAL A 386 -8.97 0.91 -3.16
C VAL A 386 -9.27 0.26 -1.82
N PHE A 387 -8.24 -0.05 -1.01
CA PHE A 387 -8.39 -0.83 0.22
C PHE A 387 -8.52 0.09 1.43
N ASP A 388 -9.60 -0.06 2.18
CA ASP A 388 -9.91 0.83 3.31
C ASP A 388 -8.91 0.68 4.46
N GLU A 389 -8.40 -0.55 4.68
CA GLU A 389 -7.38 -0.86 5.69
C GLU A 389 -5.95 -0.48 5.25
N ALA A 390 -5.78 -0.08 3.98
CA ALA A 390 -4.49 0.29 3.41
C ALA A 390 -4.62 1.46 2.42
N PRO A 391 -5.15 2.62 2.85
CA PRO A 391 -5.52 3.71 1.95
C PRO A 391 -4.32 4.37 1.26
N ASN A 392 -3.11 4.18 1.79
CA ASN A 392 -1.86 4.71 1.22
C ASN A 392 -1.24 3.77 0.15
N ARG A 393 -1.78 2.57 -0.08
CA ARG A 393 -1.26 1.67 -1.11
C ARG A 393 -1.76 2.08 -2.48
N LEU A 394 -0.84 2.54 -3.33
CA LEU A 394 -1.11 3.03 -4.69
C LEU A 394 -0.75 1.97 -5.74
N HIS A 395 -1.75 1.40 -6.40
CA HIS A 395 -1.58 0.23 -7.26
C HIS A 395 -1.43 0.63 -8.73
N LYS A 396 -0.30 0.25 -9.35
CA LYS A 396 -0.12 0.22 -10.81
C LYS A 396 -0.86 -0.94 -11.49
N ARG A 397 -1.23 -1.95 -10.71
CA ARG A 397 -2.01 -3.10 -11.17
C ARG A 397 -2.79 -3.75 -10.04
N ILE A 398 -4.00 -4.20 -10.35
CA ILE A 398 -4.89 -4.85 -9.38
C ILE A 398 -5.66 -6.00 -10.02
N LEU A 399 -6.09 -6.97 -9.21
CA LEU A 399 -6.91 -8.08 -9.66
C LEU A 399 -8.38 -7.85 -9.29
N LEU A 400 -9.30 -8.13 -10.21
CA LEU A 400 -10.69 -8.48 -9.90
C LEU A 400 -10.78 -10.01 -9.90
N ARG A 401 -10.70 -10.62 -8.71
CA ARG A 401 -10.64 -12.07 -8.51
C ARG A 401 -12.03 -12.69 -8.47
N ASN A 402 -12.19 -13.79 -9.22
CA ASN A 402 -13.40 -14.60 -9.28
C ASN A 402 -13.54 -15.64 -8.16
N SER A 403 -12.55 -15.69 -7.28
CA SER A 403 -12.37 -16.63 -6.15
C SER A 403 -11.77 -18.00 -6.48
N GLY A 404 -11.09 -18.14 -7.63
CA GLY A 404 -10.22 -19.29 -7.91
C GLY A 404 -10.96 -20.63 -7.89
N ASN A 405 -10.53 -21.60 -7.07
CA ASN A 405 -11.22 -22.88 -6.87
C ASN A 405 -12.51 -22.75 -6.03
N ASP A 406 -12.65 -21.69 -5.24
CA ASP A 406 -13.85 -21.39 -4.45
C ASP A 406 -14.91 -20.60 -5.26
N TRP A 407 -14.75 -20.50 -6.59
CA TRP A 407 -15.63 -19.79 -7.51
C TRP A 407 -17.07 -20.31 -7.56
N ASP A 408 -17.32 -21.56 -7.15
CA ASP A 408 -18.64 -22.18 -7.02
C ASP A 408 -18.98 -22.58 -5.58
N GLY A 409 -18.18 -22.11 -4.61
CA GLY A 409 -18.32 -22.31 -3.18
C GLY A 409 -18.77 -21.04 -2.45
N LEU A 410 -17.94 -20.55 -1.51
CA LEU A 410 -18.24 -19.39 -0.67
C LEU A 410 -18.05 -18.05 -1.40
N LEU A 411 -17.14 -18.02 -2.37
CA LEU A 411 -16.60 -16.85 -3.09
C LEU A 411 -15.67 -15.96 -2.27
N TYR A 412 -15.35 -16.33 -1.04
CA TYR A 412 -14.48 -15.54 -0.17
C TYR A 412 -13.53 -16.39 0.66
N ARG A 413 -13.42 -17.71 0.43
CA ARG A 413 -12.56 -18.60 1.24
C ARG A 413 -11.12 -18.08 1.36
N ASP A 414 -10.55 -17.69 0.24
CA ASP A 414 -9.22 -17.08 0.18
C ASP A 414 -9.17 -15.69 0.87
N ALA A 415 -10.16 -14.83 0.66
CA ALA A 415 -10.26 -13.52 1.32
C ALA A 415 -10.38 -13.61 2.85
N TYR A 416 -11.24 -14.49 3.33
CA TYR A 416 -11.37 -14.83 4.74
C TYR A 416 -10.05 -15.35 5.32
N TYR A 417 -9.34 -16.23 4.61
CA TYR A 417 -8.11 -16.79 5.13
C TYR A 417 -6.98 -15.76 5.20
N GLN A 418 -6.89 -14.86 4.21
CA GLN A 418 -5.93 -13.74 4.24
C GLN A 418 -6.21 -12.78 5.40
N ASP A 419 -7.48 -12.51 5.69
CA ASP A 419 -7.92 -11.71 6.85
C ASP A 419 -7.55 -12.40 8.17
N LEU A 420 -7.80 -13.71 8.28
CA LEU A 420 -7.46 -14.51 9.45
C LEU A 420 -5.96 -14.48 9.78
N VAL A 421 -5.09 -14.45 8.78
CA VAL A 421 -3.63 -14.48 8.98
C VAL A 421 -2.97 -13.10 8.89
N ARG A 422 -3.76 -12.01 8.92
CA ARG A 422 -3.27 -10.64 8.67
C ARG A 422 -2.10 -10.24 9.58
N ALA A 423 -2.10 -10.67 10.85
CA ALA A 423 -1.06 -10.34 11.84
C ALA A 423 0.23 -11.19 11.77
N MET A 424 0.32 -12.17 10.87
CA MET A 424 1.46 -13.11 10.79
C MET A 424 2.69 -12.50 10.06
N SER A 425 3.84 -13.15 10.00
CA SER A 425 5.10 -12.49 9.57
C SER A 425 5.45 -12.60 8.07
N PHE A 426 4.52 -13.07 7.22
CA PHE A 426 4.70 -13.21 5.77
C PHE A 426 3.85 -12.21 4.98
N GLY A 427 4.01 -12.11 3.66
CA GLY A 427 3.20 -11.22 2.84
C GLY A 427 1.82 -11.78 2.51
N LYS A 428 0.80 -10.93 2.58
CA LYS A 428 -0.62 -11.26 2.37
C LYS A 428 -1.25 -10.34 1.35
N GLN A 429 -2.41 -10.73 0.84
CA GLN A 429 -3.18 -9.92 -0.11
C GLN A 429 -4.33 -9.21 0.61
N GLU A 430 -4.46 -7.90 0.41
CA GLU A 430 -5.68 -7.19 0.76
C GLU A 430 -6.83 -7.60 -0.16
N THR A 431 -8.04 -7.38 0.32
CA THR A 431 -9.25 -7.79 -0.34
C THR A 431 -10.37 -6.78 -0.12
N LYS A 432 -11.14 -6.50 -1.19
CA LYS A 432 -12.39 -5.73 -1.11
C LYS A 432 -13.46 -6.38 -1.97
N PRO A 433 -14.56 -6.87 -1.39
CA PRO A 433 -15.69 -7.37 -2.17
C PRO A 433 -16.31 -6.26 -3.03
N THR A 434 -16.70 -6.59 -4.25
CA THR A 434 -17.27 -5.65 -5.23
C THR A 434 -18.38 -6.30 -6.03
N VAL A 435 -19.32 -5.51 -6.52
CA VAL A 435 -20.25 -5.92 -7.58
C VAL A 435 -19.72 -5.43 -8.91
N VAL A 436 -19.45 -6.36 -9.84
CA VAL A 436 -18.91 -6.01 -11.16
C VAL A 436 -20.03 -5.85 -12.18
N TYR A 437 -19.92 -4.81 -13.01
CA TYR A 437 -20.68 -4.64 -14.24
C TYR A 437 -19.72 -4.65 -15.43
N LEU A 438 -19.91 -5.58 -16.37
CA LEU A 438 -19.12 -5.66 -17.60
C LEU A 438 -19.91 -5.04 -18.75
N ASN A 439 -19.37 -4.01 -19.39
CA ASN A 439 -20.09 -3.18 -20.38
C ASN A 439 -21.49 -2.77 -19.89
N SER A 440 -21.57 -2.33 -18.63
CA SER A 440 -22.82 -1.97 -17.93
C SER A 440 -23.84 -3.10 -17.70
N GLU A 441 -23.54 -4.36 -18.00
CA GLU A 441 -24.39 -5.50 -17.62
C GLU A 441 -23.92 -6.13 -16.31
N TYR A 442 -24.86 -6.44 -15.41
CA TYR A 442 -24.53 -7.10 -14.14
C TYR A 442 -23.73 -8.37 -14.40
N TRP A 443 -22.51 -8.37 -13.88
CA TRP A 443 -21.54 -9.45 -14.02
C TRP A 443 -21.35 -10.23 -12.74
N GLY A 444 -21.72 -9.70 -11.57
CA GLY A 444 -21.72 -10.43 -10.30
C GLY A 444 -20.58 -10.06 -9.35
N VAL A 445 -20.62 -10.67 -8.16
CA VAL A 445 -19.62 -10.45 -7.11
C VAL A 445 -18.23 -10.95 -7.51
N MET A 446 -17.24 -10.08 -7.34
CA MET A 446 -15.80 -10.36 -7.47
C MET A 446 -15.03 -9.57 -6.42
N ASN A 447 -13.76 -9.88 -6.21
CA ASN A 447 -12.95 -9.26 -5.16
C ASN A 447 -11.80 -8.47 -5.76
N PHE A 448 -11.66 -7.18 -5.42
CA PHE A 448 -10.37 -6.52 -5.59
C PHE A 448 -9.32 -7.25 -4.75
N ARG A 449 -8.17 -7.53 -5.33
CA ARG A 449 -7.03 -8.19 -4.65
C ARG A 449 -5.71 -7.60 -5.09
N ASP A 450 -4.78 -7.51 -4.14
CA ASP A 450 -3.37 -7.26 -4.44
C ASP A 450 -2.86 -8.23 -5.51
N ARG A 451 -1.94 -7.77 -6.35
CA ARG A 451 -1.09 -8.65 -7.14
C ARG A 451 0.28 -8.74 -6.47
N MET A 452 0.71 -9.94 -6.09
CA MET A 452 2.00 -10.14 -5.44
C MET A 452 3.13 -10.21 -6.46
N ASP A 453 3.74 -9.07 -6.72
CA ASP A 453 4.81 -8.86 -7.68
C ASP A 453 5.74 -7.72 -7.22
N LYS A 454 6.72 -7.32 -8.06
CA LYS A 454 7.67 -6.25 -7.70
C LYS A 454 7.03 -4.93 -7.25
N HIS A 455 5.90 -4.51 -7.85
CA HIS A 455 5.20 -3.29 -7.42
C HIS A 455 4.51 -3.46 -6.06
N TYR A 456 4.00 -4.66 -5.76
CA TYR A 456 3.49 -4.95 -4.42
C TYR A 456 4.60 -4.89 -3.37
N LEU A 457 5.81 -5.39 -3.69
CA LEU A 457 6.94 -5.27 -2.76
C LEU A 457 7.32 -3.82 -2.52
N LYS A 458 7.29 -2.98 -3.55
CA LYS A 458 7.47 -1.53 -3.41
C LYS A 458 6.40 -0.89 -2.53
N ASN A 459 5.14 -1.24 -2.75
CA ASN A 459 4.01 -0.62 -2.06
C ASN A 459 3.83 -1.10 -0.61
N VAL A 460 4.23 -2.33 -0.29
CA VAL A 460 4.00 -2.95 1.02
C VAL A 460 5.24 -2.96 1.90
N TYR A 461 6.43 -3.11 1.30
CA TYR A 461 7.69 -3.23 2.04
C TYR A 461 8.68 -2.09 1.73
N GLU A 462 8.29 -1.13 0.88
CA GLU A 462 9.15 -0.03 0.44
C GLU A 462 10.46 -0.51 -0.20
N VAL A 463 10.44 -1.71 -0.79
CA VAL A 463 11.60 -2.29 -1.48
C VAL A 463 11.57 -1.86 -2.94
N ASP A 464 12.69 -1.32 -3.42
CA ASP A 464 12.84 -0.90 -4.80
C ASP A 464 12.62 -2.07 -5.77
N GLU A 465 11.76 -1.85 -6.77
CA GLU A 465 11.27 -2.87 -7.69
C GLU A 465 12.35 -3.38 -8.66
N ASP A 466 13.45 -2.65 -8.83
CA ASP A 466 14.54 -3.03 -9.73
C ASP A 466 15.63 -3.89 -9.06
N VAL A 467 15.53 -4.07 -7.74
CA VAL A 467 16.52 -4.80 -6.93
C VAL A 467 15.89 -5.94 -6.14
N VAL A 468 14.95 -6.68 -6.74
CA VAL A 468 14.32 -7.85 -6.11
C VAL A 468 14.63 -9.15 -6.83
N ASP A 469 14.66 -10.25 -6.07
CA ASP A 469 14.48 -11.60 -6.60
C ASP A 469 13.10 -12.10 -6.18
N ILE A 470 12.29 -12.57 -7.14
CA ILE A 470 10.98 -13.19 -6.87
C ILE A 470 10.94 -14.55 -7.56
N ILE A 471 10.65 -15.58 -6.77
CA ILE A 471 10.59 -16.96 -7.20
C ILE A 471 9.24 -17.54 -6.80
N SER A 472 8.66 -18.35 -7.67
CA SER A 472 7.46 -19.13 -7.34
C SER A 472 7.59 -20.59 -7.74
N TYR A 473 6.71 -21.41 -7.15
CA TYR A 473 6.51 -22.80 -7.52
C TYR A 473 5.10 -22.96 -8.08
N SER A 474 5.01 -23.34 -9.35
CA SER A 474 3.75 -23.62 -10.07
C SER A 474 3.96 -24.82 -11.01
N ASN A 475 4.07 -26.02 -10.43
CA ASN A 475 4.46 -27.28 -11.07
C ASN A 475 5.90 -27.26 -11.60
N GLY A 476 6.75 -26.54 -10.88
CA GLY A 476 8.14 -26.29 -11.24
C GLY A 476 8.61 -24.98 -10.64
N LEU A 477 9.94 -24.80 -10.58
CA LEU A 477 10.55 -23.53 -10.18
C LEU A 477 10.36 -22.51 -11.32
N GLU A 478 9.77 -21.36 -11.00
CA GLU A 478 9.61 -20.23 -11.91
C GLU A 478 10.37 -19.02 -11.34
N LEU A 479 11.20 -18.41 -12.19
CA LEU A 479 11.84 -17.12 -11.90
C LEU A 479 10.90 -16.02 -12.41
N GLU A 480 10.33 -15.25 -11.49
CA GLU A 480 9.45 -14.13 -11.84
C GLU A 480 10.26 -12.83 -12.03
N GLU A 481 11.23 -12.56 -11.15
CA GLU A 481 12.09 -11.38 -11.19
C GLU A 481 13.50 -11.73 -10.68
N GLY A 482 14.53 -11.04 -11.20
CA GLY A 482 15.90 -11.16 -10.70
C GLY A 482 16.69 -12.38 -11.21
N ASP A 483 17.37 -13.08 -10.31
CA ASP A 483 18.19 -14.27 -10.60
C ASP A 483 18.04 -15.37 -9.52
N LEU A 484 18.74 -16.49 -9.70
CA LEU A 484 18.66 -17.65 -8.82
C LEU A 484 19.92 -17.87 -7.96
N ASP A 485 20.90 -16.96 -7.97
CA ASP A 485 22.22 -17.22 -7.40
C ASP A 485 22.15 -17.41 -5.89
N THR A 486 21.47 -16.50 -5.19
CA THR A 486 21.31 -16.59 -3.73
C THR A 486 20.35 -17.73 -3.33
N TYR A 487 19.39 -18.05 -4.18
CA TYR A 487 18.51 -19.19 -3.96
C TYR A 487 19.29 -20.51 -4.04
N ASN A 488 20.13 -20.66 -5.08
CA ASN A 488 21.02 -21.81 -5.22
C ASN A 488 22.05 -21.90 -4.09
N ALA A 489 22.50 -20.76 -3.55
CA ALA A 489 23.35 -20.70 -2.37
C ALA A 489 22.63 -21.21 -1.11
N LEU A 490 21.36 -20.83 -0.90
CA LEU A 490 20.52 -21.37 0.18
C LEU A 490 20.36 -22.89 0.04
N LEU A 491 20.02 -23.39 -1.15
CA LEU A 491 19.92 -24.84 -1.39
C LEU A 491 21.24 -25.57 -1.14
N SER A 492 22.36 -24.97 -1.56
CA SER A 492 23.69 -25.52 -1.31
C SER A 492 24.02 -25.55 0.18
N PHE A 493 23.68 -24.48 0.91
CA PHE A 493 23.86 -24.40 2.36
C PHE A 493 23.06 -25.49 3.07
N LEU A 494 21.78 -25.68 2.72
CA LEU A 494 20.93 -26.72 3.30
C LEU A 494 21.48 -28.12 3.05
N ASN A 495 21.98 -28.39 1.85
CA ASN A 495 22.49 -29.70 1.48
C ASN A 495 23.83 -30.04 2.16
N ASN A 496 24.70 -29.05 2.35
CA ASN A 496 26.06 -29.26 2.82
C ASN A 496 26.25 -29.13 4.33
N ASN A 497 25.24 -28.66 5.08
CA ASN A 497 25.34 -28.45 6.53
C ASN A 497 24.46 -29.41 7.35
N ASP A 498 24.92 -29.70 8.57
CA ASP A 498 24.18 -30.46 9.59
C ASP A 498 23.59 -29.52 10.64
N PHE A 499 22.26 -29.52 10.76
CA PHE A 499 21.50 -28.68 11.69
C PHE A 499 21.35 -29.28 13.10
N LEU A 500 22.02 -30.40 13.39
CA LEU A 500 22.36 -30.75 14.77
C LEU A 500 23.44 -29.82 15.36
N ILE A 501 24.14 -29.07 14.51
CA ILE A 501 25.15 -28.08 14.91
C ILE A 501 24.47 -26.71 14.98
N GLU A 502 24.37 -26.15 16.18
CA GLU A 502 23.66 -24.89 16.47
C GLU A 502 24.17 -23.70 15.63
N ALA A 503 25.49 -23.59 15.44
CA ALA A 503 26.08 -22.54 14.60
C ALA A 503 25.59 -22.55 13.13
N ASN A 504 25.22 -23.73 12.59
CA ASN A 504 24.66 -23.83 11.24
C ASN A 504 23.21 -23.33 11.21
N TYR A 505 22.45 -23.58 12.27
CA TYR A 505 21.10 -23.03 12.44
C TYR A 505 21.15 -21.50 12.57
N ASP A 506 22.08 -20.96 13.37
CA ASP A 506 22.26 -19.51 13.48
C ASP A 506 22.69 -18.86 12.17
N SER A 507 23.56 -19.53 11.40
CA SER A 507 23.98 -19.04 10.09
C SER A 507 22.84 -18.99 9.08
N LEU A 508 21.86 -19.89 9.17
CA LEU A 508 20.68 -19.88 8.29
C LEU A 508 19.82 -18.64 8.46
N LYS A 509 19.76 -18.06 9.67
CA LYS A 509 18.96 -16.86 9.97
C LYS A 509 19.44 -15.62 9.21
N ASN A 510 20.66 -15.66 8.65
CA ASN A 510 21.17 -14.63 7.75
C ASN A 510 20.73 -14.83 6.28
N LEU A 511 20.19 -15.99 5.94
CA LEU A 511 19.74 -16.34 4.59
C LEU A 511 18.22 -16.24 4.44
N ILE A 512 17.47 -16.47 5.52
CA ILE A 512 16.02 -16.44 5.54
C ILE A 512 15.51 -15.61 6.71
N ASP A 513 14.33 -15.02 6.55
CA ASP A 513 13.52 -14.56 7.66
C ASP A 513 12.82 -15.76 8.30
N GLU A 514 13.31 -16.19 9.46
CA GLU A 514 12.81 -17.38 10.13
C GLU A 514 11.36 -17.22 10.60
N ASP A 515 10.95 -16.03 11.02
CA ASP A 515 9.59 -15.80 11.52
C ASP A 515 8.61 -15.81 10.35
N SER A 516 8.97 -15.20 9.21
CA SER A 516 8.24 -15.32 7.95
C SER A 516 8.05 -16.78 7.54
N PHE A 517 9.13 -17.58 7.61
CA PHE A 517 9.09 -19.00 7.31
C PHE A 517 8.15 -19.76 8.25
N ILE A 518 8.37 -19.68 9.56
CA ILE A 518 7.61 -20.44 10.57
C ILE A 518 6.12 -20.12 10.47
N ASP A 519 5.77 -18.84 10.39
CA ASP A 519 4.38 -18.40 10.29
C ASP A 519 3.73 -18.89 8.99
N TYR A 520 4.42 -18.80 7.85
CA TYR A 520 3.91 -19.29 6.58
C TYR A 520 3.65 -20.80 6.61
N GLN A 521 4.60 -21.59 7.12
CA GLN A 521 4.43 -23.04 7.25
C GLN A 521 3.25 -23.39 8.17
N ILE A 522 3.12 -22.70 9.31
CA ILE A 522 2.03 -22.95 10.26
C ILE A 522 0.68 -22.61 9.63
N ALA A 523 0.58 -21.50 8.91
CA ALA A 523 -0.65 -21.10 8.22
C ALA A 523 -1.04 -22.12 7.13
N GLU A 524 -0.11 -22.52 6.26
CA GLU A 524 -0.37 -23.53 5.22
C GLU A 524 -0.78 -24.89 5.82
N VAL A 525 -0.10 -25.31 6.89
CA VAL A 525 -0.45 -26.55 7.61
C VAL A 525 -1.79 -26.41 8.33
N PHE A 526 -2.12 -25.25 8.92
CA PHE A 526 -3.40 -25.04 9.60
C PHE A 526 -4.57 -25.00 8.62
N SER A 527 -4.43 -24.31 7.48
CA SER A 527 -5.45 -24.21 6.43
C SER A 527 -5.75 -25.56 5.78
N GLY A 528 -4.78 -26.48 5.82
CA GLY A 528 -4.87 -27.75 5.11
C GLY A 528 -4.88 -27.56 3.60
N ASN A 529 -4.00 -26.69 3.09
CA ASN A 529 -3.88 -26.42 1.66
C ASN A 529 -3.52 -27.69 0.89
N GLY A 530 -4.43 -28.11 0.00
CA GLY A 530 -4.30 -29.35 -0.76
C GLY A 530 -3.39 -29.25 -1.98
N ASP A 531 -3.05 -28.02 -2.41
CA ASP A 531 -2.26 -27.75 -3.61
C ASP A 531 -0.84 -27.23 -3.28
N TRP A 532 -0.57 -26.96 -2.01
CA TRP A 532 0.71 -26.47 -1.52
C TRP A 532 1.85 -27.52 -1.57
N LEU A 533 3.10 -27.05 -1.62
CA LEU A 533 4.42 -27.76 -1.66
C LEU A 533 5.04 -28.00 -3.03
N ILE A 534 4.24 -28.13 -4.08
CA ILE A 534 4.69 -28.16 -5.47
C ILE A 534 4.06 -27.05 -6.31
N ASN A 535 2.97 -26.46 -5.80
CA ASN A 535 2.35 -25.22 -6.25
C ASN A 535 2.22 -24.25 -5.07
N ASN A 536 1.73 -23.03 -5.37
CA ASN A 536 1.28 -22.02 -4.40
C ASN A 536 2.33 -21.63 -3.36
N THR A 537 3.62 -21.69 -3.74
CA THR A 537 4.72 -21.16 -2.93
C THR A 537 5.34 -20.00 -3.69
N LYS A 538 5.46 -18.84 -3.05
CA LYS A 538 6.15 -17.68 -3.59
C LYS A 538 7.05 -17.08 -2.52
N ILE A 539 8.29 -16.82 -2.89
CA ILE A 539 9.30 -16.24 -2.01
C ILE A 539 9.98 -15.06 -2.69
N TRP A 540 10.49 -14.15 -1.88
CA TRP A 540 11.17 -12.95 -2.36
C TRP A 540 12.33 -12.54 -1.45
N ARG A 541 13.23 -11.72 -2.00
CA ARG A 541 14.25 -10.99 -1.24
C ARG A 541 14.60 -9.68 -1.95
N SER A 542 15.15 -8.73 -1.19
CA SER A 542 15.85 -7.57 -1.77
C SER A 542 17.31 -7.93 -2.05
N LYS A 543 17.86 -7.44 -3.16
CA LYS A 543 19.30 -7.45 -3.47
C LYS A 543 20.03 -6.28 -2.82
N ALA A 544 19.30 -5.20 -2.55
CA ALA A 544 19.85 -4.03 -1.88
C ALA A 544 20.01 -4.30 -0.37
N HIS A 545 21.04 -3.69 0.20
CA HIS A 545 21.26 -3.62 1.64
C HIS A 545 21.02 -2.19 2.09
N ASP A 546 19.80 -1.92 2.55
CA ASP A 546 19.40 -0.65 3.13
C ASP A 546 18.85 -0.90 4.54
N SER A 547 19.41 -0.20 5.52
CA SER A 547 19.02 -0.31 6.93
C SER A 547 17.69 0.37 7.26
N GLY A 548 17.11 1.16 6.34
CA GLY A 548 15.95 2.03 6.63
C GLY A 548 14.60 1.32 6.79
N ASN A 549 14.30 0.31 5.95
CA ASN A 549 12.95 -0.29 5.89
C ASN A 549 12.83 -1.66 6.59
N GLY A 550 13.92 -2.25 7.08
CA GLY A 550 13.93 -3.57 7.74
C GLY A 550 13.72 -4.79 6.83
N TYR A 551 13.51 -4.57 5.53
CA TYR A 551 13.27 -5.63 4.53
C TYR A 551 14.34 -5.70 3.42
N SER A 552 15.14 -4.64 3.26
CA SER A 552 16.31 -4.57 2.39
C SER A 552 17.56 -5.17 3.03
N ASP A 553 17.49 -6.46 3.41
CA ASP A 553 18.54 -7.15 4.17
C ASP A 553 19.07 -8.44 3.51
N GLY A 554 18.61 -8.75 2.29
CA GLY A 554 19.04 -9.92 1.54
C GLY A 554 18.38 -11.25 1.93
N ARG A 555 17.53 -11.28 2.97
CA ARG A 555 16.90 -12.51 3.48
C ARG A 555 15.66 -12.90 2.67
N TRP A 556 15.52 -14.21 2.42
CA TRP A 556 14.32 -14.78 1.79
C TRP A 556 13.10 -14.73 2.72
N ARG A 557 11.96 -14.33 2.17
CA ARG A 557 10.65 -14.20 2.84
C ARG A 557 9.54 -14.83 2.01
N TRP A 558 8.43 -15.23 2.63
CA TRP A 558 7.32 -15.92 1.97
C TRP A 558 6.15 -14.97 1.69
N LEU A 559 5.42 -15.25 0.61
CA LEU A 559 4.17 -14.59 0.22
C LEU A 559 3.06 -15.64 0.12
N MET A 560 1.96 -15.43 0.81
CA MET A 560 0.81 -16.32 0.82
C MET A 560 -0.24 -15.89 -0.22
N TYR A 561 -0.58 -16.79 -1.13
CA TYR A 561 -1.59 -16.58 -2.16
C TYR A 561 -2.30 -17.88 -2.50
N ASP A 562 -3.46 -17.77 -3.15
CA ASP A 562 -4.24 -18.90 -3.68
C ASP A 562 -4.79 -19.85 -2.58
N MET A 563 -5.42 -19.27 -1.55
CA MET A 563 -5.93 -20.02 -0.38
C MET A 563 -7.33 -20.61 -0.57
N ASP A 564 -7.79 -20.76 -1.82
CA ASP A 564 -9.15 -21.20 -2.15
C ASP A 564 -9.33 -22.72 -2.25
N TYR A 565 -8.25 -23.50 -2.21
CA TYR A 565 -8.28 -24.97 -2.10
C TYR A 565 -7.80 -25.45 -0.71
N THR A 566 -8.49 -24.96 0.32
CA THR A 566 -8.16 -25.17 1.74
C THR A 566 -9.41 -25.60 2.54
N MET A 567 -9.25 -26.03 3.79
CA MET A 567 -10.33 -26.27 4.77
C MET A 567 -11.32 -27.41 4.45
N ASP A 568 -10.86 -28.48 3.78
CA ASP A 568 -11.69 -29.67 3.46
C ASP A 568 -11.62 -30.75 4.58
N ARG A 569 -10.40 -31.18 4.96
CA ARG A 569 -10.18 -32.33 5.87
C ARG A 569 -9.51 -31.95 7.18
N ALA A 570 -10.30 -31.65 8.21
CA ALA A 570 -9.78 -31.21 9.51
C ALA A 570 -8.91 -32.27 10.22
N ASP A 571 -9.17 -33.55 9.97
CA ASP A 571 -8.46 -34.70 10.53
C ASP A 571 -7.15 -35.05 9.81
N TYR A 572 -6.91 -34.49 8.63
CA TYR A 572 -5.72 -34.85 7.84
C TYR A 572 -4.46 -34.18 8.41
N ASP A 573 -3.42 -34.99 8.63
CA ASP A 573 -2.13 -34.54 9.14
C ASP A 573 -1.28 -33.90 8.02
N HIS A 574 -1.61 -32.63 7.71
CA HIS A 574 -0.85 -31.82 6.76
C HIS A 574 0.59 -31.57 7.22
N LEU A 575 0.88 -31.61 8.53
CA LEU A 575 2.24 -31.43 9.05
C LEU A 575 3.12 -32.64 8.70
N GLN A 576 2.59 -33.85 8.88
CA GLN A 576 3.28 -35.08 8.47
C GLN A 576 3.37 -35.17 6.94
N HIS A 577 2.29 -34.83 6.22
CA HIS A 577 2.33 -34.80 4.75
C HIS A 577 3.48 -33.91 4.28
N TYR A 578 3.52 -32.67 4.78
CA TYR A 578 4.59 -31.72 4.51
C TYR A 578 5.98 -32.29 4.80
N ALA A 579 6.19 -32.77 6.03
CA ALA A 579 7.48 -33.27 6.48
C ALA A 579 7.98 -34.49 5.69
N LEU A 580 7.11 -35.20 4.96
CA LEU A 580 7.45 -36.42 4.22
C LEU A 580 7.62 -36.22 2.71
N ARG A 581 7.33 -35.03 2.14
CA ARG A 581 7.48 -34.78 0.69
C ARG A 581 8.96 -34.61 0.30
N PRO A 582 9.60 -35.57 -0.38
CA PRO A 582 11.05 -35.53 -0.61
C PRO A 582 11.45 -34.58 -1.76
N ASP A 583 10.50 -34.25 -2.64
CA ASP A 583 10.64 -33.47 -3.87
C ASP A 583 10.46 -31.96 -3.67
N ALA A 584 9.85 -31.54 -2.56
CA ALA A 584 9.60 -30.12 -2.24
C ALA A 584 10.76 -29.48 -1.47
N VAL A 585 11.22 -28.30 -1.91
CA VAL A 585 12.28 -27.54 -1.22
C VAL A 585 11.83 -27.09 0.17
N GLU A 586 10.59 -26.62 0.30
CA GLU A 586 10.00 -26.25 1.59
C GLU A 586 10.14 -27.39 2.60
N SER A 587 9.78 -28.61 2.20
CA SER A 587 9.94 -29.81 3.05
C SER A 587 11.40 -30.10 3.38
N LEU A 588 12.34 -29.90 2.44
CA LEU A 588 13.77 -30.05 2.73
C LEU A 588 14.21 -29.07 3.82
N LEU A 589 13.83 -27.79 3.70
CA LEU A 589 14.16 -26.75 4.67
C LEU A 589 13.62 -27.12 6.06
N PHE A 590 12.35 -27.49 6.18
CA PHE A 590 11.76 -27.92 7.45
C PHE A 590 12.39 -29.20 8.01
N ARG A 591 12.64 -30.23 7.19
CA ARG A 591 13.30 -31.47 7.65
C ARG A 591 14.71 -31.21 8.17
N LYS A 592 15.44 -30.25 7.59
CA LYS A 592 16.76 -29.83 8.07
C LYS A 592 16.64 -29.09 9.40
N LEU A 593 15.76 -28.10 9.47
CA LEU A 593 15.52 -27.28 10.66
C LEU A 593 14.99 -28.08 11.85
N LYS A 594 14.11 -29.06 11.62
CA LYS A 594 13.57 -29.98 12.64
C LYS A 594 14.66 -30.78 13.40
N ARG A 595 15.91 -30.79 12.92
CA ARG A 595 17.04 -31.39 13.64
C ARG A 595 17.61 -30.47 14.74
N SER A 596 17.34 -29.18 14.70
CA SER A 596 17.75 -28.21 15.73
C SER A 596 16.73 -28.19 16.87
N PRO A 597 17.11 -28.49 18.13
CA PRO A 597 16.21 -28.39 19.27
C PRO A 597 15.62 -26.98 19.45
N ALA A 598 16.44 -25.94 19.23
CA ALA A 598 15.99 -24.55 19.35
C ALA A 598 14.91 -24.20 18.32
N PHE A 599 15.05 -24.69 17.08
CA PHE A 599 14.00 -24.54 16.07
C PHE A 599 12.73 -25.30 16.45
N VAL A 600 12.86 -26.54 16.93
CA VAL A 600 11.71 -27.35 17.34
C VAL A 600 10.94 -26.67 18.46
N ASP A 601 11.63 -26.15 19.48
CA ASP A 601 10.98 -25.42 20.57
C ASP A 601 10.27 -24.16 20.06
N LYS A 602 10.94 -23.36 19.20
CA LYS A 602 10.35 -22.15 18.60
C LYS A 602 9.12 -22.46 17.74
N PHE A 603 9.22 -23.45 16.84
CA PHE A 603 8.12 -23.85 15.95
C PHE A 603 6.93 -24.40 16.72
N VAL A 604 7.16 -25.31 17.68
CA VAL A 604 6.08 -25.91 18.49
C VAL A 604 5.40 -24.85 19.37
N ASN A 605 6.17 -23.96 19.99
CA ASN A 605 5.61 -22.86 20.77
C ASN A 605 4.83 -21.88 19.91
N ARG A 606 5.37 -21.45 18.76
CA ARG A 606 4.66 -20.54 17.85
C ARG A 606 3.37 -21.16 17.30
N PHE A 607 3.36 -22.47 17.02
CA PHE A 607 2.14 -23.15 16.60
C PHE A 607 1.13 -23.24 17.74
N ALA A 608 1.56 -23.61 18.95
CA ALA A 608 0.69 -23.62 20.13
C ALA A 608 0.13 -22.23 20.45
N ASP A 609 0.96 -21.19 20.33
CA ASP A 609 0.58 -19.79 20.49
C ASP A 609 -0.59 -19.44 19.55
N LEU A 610 -0.42 -19.69 18.25
CA LEU A 610 -1.46 -19.39 17.25
C LEU A 610 -2.73 -20.22 17.47
N LEU A 611 -2.63 -21.50 17.87
CA LEU A 611 -3.79 -22.33 18.23
C LEU A 611 -4.56 -21.83 19.46
N ASN A 612 -3.92 -21.07 20.35
CA ASN A 612 -4.56 -20.44 21.51
C ASN A 612 -5.06 -19.01 21.24
N SER A 613 -4.81 -18.44 20.05
CA SER A 613 -5.13 -17.06 19.67
C SER A 613 -5.76 -16.98 18.27
N THR A 614 -5.01 -16.59 17.24
CA THR A 614 -5.47 -16.43 15.85
C THR A 614 -6.24 -17.64 15.31
N PHE A 615 -5.77 -18.87 15.55
CA PHE A 615 -6.42 -20.09 15.06
C PHE A 615 -7.42 -20.71 16.03
N LYS A 616 -7.71 -20.04 17.15
CA LYS A 616 -8.68 -20.52 18.12
C LYS A 616 -10.07 -20.66 17.45
N SER A 617 -10.75 -21.78 17.72
CA SER A 617 -12.00 -22.13 17.03
C SER A 617 -13.08 -21.06 17.16
N GLU A 618 -13.24 -20.43 18.33
CA GLU A 618 -14.23 -19.35 18.50
C GLU A 618 -13.92 -18.12 17.64
N HIS A 619 -12.64 -17.77 17.50
CA HIS A 619 -12.21 -16.62 16.69
C HIS A 619 -12.43 -16.87 15.21
N THR A 620 -11.91 -18.01 14.72
CA THR A 620 -12.04 -18.39 13.30
C THR A 620 -13.51 -18.49 12.86
N LEU A 621 -14.38 -19.11 13.67
CA LEU A 621 -15.82 -19.19 13.39
C LEU A 621 -16.51 -17.83 13.45
N SER A 622 -16.12 -16.95 14.38
CA SER A 622 -16.65 -15.59 14.48
C SER A 622 -16.29 -14.79 13.23
N LEU A 623 -15.03 -14.83 12.79
CA LEU A 623 -14.58 -14.14 11.59
C LEU A 623 -15.26 -14.68 10.33
N LEU A 624 -15.40 -16.01 10.20
CA LEU A 624 -16.13 -16.64 9.11
C LEU A 624 -17.57 -16.16 9.04
N SER A 625 -18.24 -16.04 10.20
CA SER A 625 -19.62 -15.56 10.28
C SER A 625 -19.76 -14.09 9.88
N GLN A 626 -18.76 -13.25 10.16
CA GLN A 626 -18.72 -11.85 9.72
C GLN A 626 -18.59 -11.75 8.20
N TRP A 627 -17.71 -12.55 7.59
CA TRP A 627 -17.59 -12.65 6.14
C TRP A 627 -18.88 -13.16 5.49
N GLU A 628 -19.51 -14.16 6.07
CA GLU A 628 -20.78 -14.70 5.60
C GLU A 628 -21.88 -13.62 5.60
N ALA A 629 -22.01 -12.87 6.69
CA ALA A 629 -22.99 -11.79 6.80
C ALA A 629 -22.83 -10.73 5.70
N LYS A 630 -21.58 -10.36 5.36
CA LYS A 630 -21.28 -9.41 4.27
C LYS A 630 -21.81 -9.91 2.92
N TYR A 631 -21.58 -11.18 2.58
CA TYR A 631 -21.94 -11.72 1.26
C TYR A 631 -23.43 -12.05 1.11
N LEU A 632 -24.14 -12.37 2.20
CA LEU A 632 -25.55 -12.75 2.13
C LEU A 632 -26.46 -11.66 1.52
N LEU A 633 -26.03 -10.39 1.56
CA LEU A 633 -26.77 -9.26 0.97
C LEU A 633 -26.67 -9.19 -0.56
N GLU A 634 -25.62 -9.75 -1.16
CA GLU A 634 -25.32 -9.62 -2.60
C GLU A 634 -25.39 -10.95 -3.37
N ILE A 635 -25.32 -12.07 -2.66
CA ILE A 635 -25.07 -13.38 -3.27
C ILE A 635 -26.26 -13.93 -4.07
N GLU A 636 -27.50 -13.54 -3.77
CA GLU A 636 -28.68 -14.06 -4.48
C GLU A 636 -28.64 -13.70 -5.96
N GLN A 637 -28.37 -12.44 -6.29
CA GLN A 637 -28.29 -11.97 -7.67
C GLN A 637 -27.10 -12.61 -8.40
N HIS A 638 -25.99 -12.83 -7.69
CA HIS A 638 -24.85 -13.57 -8.21
C HIS A 638 -25.23 -15.00 -8.60
N ILE A 639 -25.89 -15.73 -7.71
CA ILE A 639 -26.36 -17.11 -7.96
C ILE A 639 -27.39 -17.11 -9.09
N GLU A 640 -28.27 -16.10 -9.16
CA GLU A 640 -29.24 -15.97 -10.24
C GLU A 640 -28.53 -15.86 -11.60
N ARG A 641 -27.46 -15.06 -11.66
CA ARG A 641 -26.67 -14.80 -12.87
C ARG A 641 -25.79 -15.98 -13.28
N TRP A 642 -25.07 -16.58 -12.35
CA TRP A 642 -24.02 -17.57 -12.65
C TRP A 642 -24.39 -19.01 -12.36
N LYS A 643 -25.31 -19.27 -11.45
CA LYS A 643 -25.56 -20.64 -10.93
C LYS A 643 -24.29 -21.30 -10.39
N ASN A 644 -23.35 -20.50 -9.87
CA ASN A 644 -22.13 -20.93 -9.21
C ASN A 644 -21.87 -20.02 -7.99
N PRO A 645 -22.19 -20.47 -6.75
CA PRO A 645 -22.81 -21.77 -6.41
C PRO A 645 -24.21 -21.95 -7.03
N SER A 646 -24.64 -23.20 -7.22
CA SER A 646 -25.89 -23.50 -7.95
C SER A 646 -27.16 -23.12 -7.22
N SER A 647 -27.11 -22.99 -5.89
CA SER A 647 -28.18 -22.44 -5.06
C SER A 647 -27.64 -21.94 -3.72
N LEU A 648 -28.46 -21.19 -2.98
CA LEU A 648 -28.17 -20.83 -1.60
C LEU A 648 -27.97 -22.05 -0.71
N GLN A 649 -28.67 -23.17 -0.96
CA GLN A 649 -28.48 -24.39 -0.16
C GLN A 649 -27.09 -25.00 -0.38
N VAL A 650 -26.59 -25.00 -1.63
CA VAL A 650 -25.24 -25.50 -1.92
C VAL A 650 -24.19 -24.62 -1.24
N ARG A 651 -24.36 -23.30 -1.30
CA ARG A 651 -23.47 -22.36 -0.61
C ARG A 651 -23.50 -22.55 0.91
N GLN A 652 -24.69 -22.71 1.50
CA GLN A 652 -24.83 -22.98 2.93
C GLN A 652 -24.14 -24.30 3.33
N ALA A 653 -24.17 -25.31 2.46
CA ALA A 653 -23.42 -26.55 2.70
C ALA A 653 -21.90 -26.31 2.70
N ALA A 654 -21.37 -25.50 1.78
CA ALA A 654 -19.96 -25.11 1.79
C ALA A 654 -19.58 -24.30 3.05
N PHE A 655 -20.46 -23.42 3.53
CA PHE A 655 -20.26 -22.70 4.79
C PHE A 655 -20.20 -23.67 5.99
N ASN A 656 -21.11 -24.65 6.02
CA ASN A 656 -21.14 -25.65 7.09
C ASN A 656 -19.88 -26.53 7.06
N GLU A 657 -19.38 -26.90 5.88
CA GLU A 657 -18.14 -27.68 5.73
C GLU A 657 -16.94 -26.93 6.32
N VAL A 658 -16.75 -25.65 5.96
CA VAL A 658 -15.67 -24.83 6.52
C VAL A 658 -15.87 -24.60 8.03
N SER A 659 -17.11 -24.42 8.49
CA SER A 659 -17.42 -24.29 9.91
C SER A 659 -17.09 -25.57 10.70
N ASP A 660 -17.44 -26.74 10.16
CA ASP A 660 -17.11 -28.04 10.75
C ASP A 660 -15.60 -28.25 10.75
N TYR A 661 -14.90 -27.83 9.70
CA TYR A 661 -13.44 -27.85 9.65
C TYR A 661 -12.84 -27.06 10.83
N LEU A 662 -13.17 -25.78 10.95
CA LEU A 662 -12.61 -24.86 11.95
C LEU A 662 -12.96 -25.25 13.38
N SER A 663 -14.15 -25.82 13.59
CA SER A 663 -14.60 -26.32 14.90
C SER A 663 -13.74 -27.47 15.42
N ASN A 664 -13.17 -28.28 14.53
CA ASN A 664 -12.42 -29.48 14.90
C ASN A 664 -10.90 -29.33 14.72
N ARG A 665 -10.44 -28.42 13.84
CA ARG A 665 -9.04 -28.34 13.40
C ARG A 665 -8.06 -28.14 14.55
N VAL A 666 -8.38 -27.31 15.54
CA VAL A 666 -7.47 -26.97 16.64
C VAL A 666 -7.03 -28.21 17.44
N GLU A 667 -7.96 -29.05 17.87
CA GLU A 667 -7.62 -30.25 18.65
C GLU A 667 -6.88 -31.30 17.81
N TYR A 668 -7.22 -31.43 16.52
CA TYR A 668 -6.46 -32.26 15.59
C TYR A 668 -5.02 -31.76 15.44
N GLN A 669 -4.80 -30.45 15.30
CA GLN A 669 -3.44 -29.89 15.16
C GLN A 669 -2.59 -30.08 16.40
N PHE A 670 -3.15 -29.92 17.60
CA PHE A 670 -2.43 -30.32 18.80
C PHE A 670 -2.05 -31.82 18.77
N GLY A 671 -2.94 -32.69 18.24
CA GLY A 671 -2.71 -34.10 17.93
C GLY A 671 -1.52 -34.33 17.00
N HIS A 672 -1.55 -33.71 15.83
CA HIS A 672 -0.52 -33.84 14.81
C HIS A 672 0.84 -33.33 15.30
N ILE A 673 0.89 -32.23 16.05
CA ILE A 673 2.13 -31.74 16.68
C ILE A 673 2.64 -32.78 17.69
N SER A 674 1.77 -33.34 18.54
CA SER A 674 2.13 -34.42 19.46
C SER A 674 2.80 -35.59 18.75
N ASP A 675 2.23 -36.07 17.65
CA ASP A 675 2.73 -37.23 16.93
C ASP A 675 4.03 -36.91 16.16
N ASN A 676 4.09 -35.77 15.49
CA ASN A 676 5.24 -35.38 14.67
C ASN A 676 6.49 -35.05 15.49
N PHE A 677 6.33 -34.60 16.74
CA PHE A 677 7.44 -34.23 17.63
C PHE A 677 7.58 -35.14 18.86
N SER A 678 6.79 -36.24 18.94
CA SER A 678 6.79 -37.18 20.07
C SER A 678 6.46 -36.53 21.43
N LEU A 679 5.52 -35.57 21.43
CA LEU A 679 5.09 -34.81 22.61
C LEU A 679 3.78 -35.37 23.17
N LEU A 680 3.85 -36.26 24.15
CA LEU A 680 2.68 -37.05 24.60
C LEU A 680 1.77 -36.36 25.64
N GLN A 681 2.20 -35.23 26.23
CA GLN A 681 1.45 -34.56 27.30
C GLN A 681 1.33 -33.06 27.04
N ARG A 682 0.14 -32.53 27.34
CA ARG A 682 -0.21 -31.12 27.21
C ARG A 682 -0.78 -30.62 28.52
N PHE A 683 -0.48 -29.38 28.87
CA PHE A 683 -0.98 -28.76 30.09
C PHE A 683 -1.54 -27.38 29.79
N ASN A 684 -2.62 -27.06 30.51
CA ASN A 684 -3.16 -25.71 30.55
C ASN A 684 -2.25 -24.81 31.41
N VAL A 685 -1.96 -23.63 30.88
CA VAL A 685 -1.28 -22.54 31.56
C VAL A 685 -2.27 -21.41 31.71
N THR A 686 -2.64 -21.09 32.96
CA THR A 686 -3.54 -19.97 33.26
C THR A 686 -2.70 -18.75 33.67
N LEU A 687 -2.76 -17.71 32.86
CA LEU A 687 -2.10 -16.43 33.10
C LEU A 687 -3.09 -15.46 33.72
N ASP A 688 -2.64 -14.62 34.63
CA ASP A 688 -3.44 -13.59 35.27
C ASP A 688 -2.58 -12.37 35.65
N VAL A 689 -3.22 -11.24 35.86
CA VAL A 689 -2.56 -10.02 36.37
C VAL A 689 -3.31 -9.53 37.61
N ASP A 690 -2.65 -8.74 38.46
CA ASP A 690 -3.33 -8.09 39.59
C ASP A 690 -4.36 -7.06 39.14
N SER A 691 -4.08 -6.32 38.06
CA SER A 691 -5.02 -5.46 37.36
C SER A 691 -4.65 -5.29 35.89
N LEU A 692 -5.66 -5.21 35.02
CA LEU A 692 -5.49 -4.92 33.58
C LEU A 692 -4.85 -3.55 33.33
N SER A 693 -5.04 -2.60 34.26
CA SER A 693 -4.42 -1.28 34.22
C SER A 693 -2.91 -1.30 34.49
N ASN A 694 -2.41 -2.34 35.17
CA ASN A 694 -1.05 -2.35 35.68
C ASN A 694 -0.05 -2.98 34.70
N GLY A 695 -0.52 -3.90 33.86
CA GLY A 695 0.34 -4.67 32.99
C GLY A 695 -0.40 -5.79 32.30
N PHE A 696 0.33 -6.50 31.46
CA PHE A 696 -0.12 -7.71 30.78
C PHE A 696 1.04 -8.70 30.69
N ILE A 697 0.80 -9.87 30.10
CA ILE A 697 1.78 -10.95 30.04
C ILE A 697 2.04 -11.31 28.58
N GLN A 698 3.29 -11.37 28.20
CA GLN A 698 3.73 -12.05 26.99
C GLN A 698 3.99 -13.53 27.31
N VAL A 699 3.41 -14.44 26.55
CA VAL A 699 3.77 -15.87 26.54
C VAL A 699 4.36 -16.21 25.19
N ASN A 700 5.64 -16.60 25.18
CA ASN A 700 6.43 -16.81 23.97
C ASN A 700 6.33 -15.59 23.04
N SER A 701 5.62 -15.74 21.91
CA SER A 701 5.39 -14.67 20.94
C SER A 701 4.07 -13.92 21.11
N LEU A 702 3.15 -14.41 21.95
CA LEU A 702 1.84 -13.78 22.15
C LEU A 702 1.90 -12.70 23.21
N MET A 703 1.47 -11.50 22.84
CA MET A 703 1.14 -10.42 23.76
C MET A 703 -0.29 -10.63 24.24
N VAL A 704 -0.50 -11.14 25.45
CA VAL A 704 -1.85 -11.43 25.97
C VAL A 704 -2.47 -10.13 26.50
N ASN A 705 -3.05 -9.36 25.60
CA ASN A 705 -3.73 -8.08 25.84
C ASN A 705 -5.05 -8.02 25.04
N GLU A 706 -5.71 -6.87 25.08
CA GLU A 706 -6.97 -6.57 24.39
C GLU A 706 -6.90 -6.59 22.85
N GLU A 707 -5.69 -6.51 22.29
CA GLU A 707 -5.44 -6.52 20.84
C GLU A 707 -5.20 -7.94 20.31
N LEU A 708 -5.02 -8.94 21.19
CA LEU A 708 -4.73 -10.30 20.79
C LEU A 708 -5.93 -10.97 20.10
N ASP A 709 -5.71 -11.55 18.93
CA ASP A 709 -6.75 -12.34 18.25
C ASP A 709 -7.27 -13.48 19.15
N GLY A 710 -8.60 -13.62 19.18
CA GLY A 710 -9.27 -14.71 19.88
C GLY A 710 -9.34 -14.60 21.41
N VAL A 711 -9.02 -13.43 21.98
CA VAL A 711 -9.38 -13.10 23.36
C VAL A 711 -10.70 -12.32 23.45
N SER A 712 -11.31 -12.34 24.64
CA SER A 712 -12.48 -11.51 24.95
C SER A 712 -12.04 -10.18 25.58
N LEU A 713 -12.95 -9.20 25.67
CA LEU A 713 -12.71 -7.94 26.41
C LEU A 713 -12.21 -8.17 27.85
N ALA A 714 -12.64 -9.26 28.49
CA ALA A 714 -12.03 -9.74 29.72
C ALA A 714 -10.85 -10.68 29.39
N VAL A 715 -9.68 -10.09 29.14
CA VAL A 715 -8.48 -10.81 28.69
C VAL A 715 -7.99 -11.80 29.74
N PHE A 716 -7.93 -11.36 31.02
CA PHE A 716 -7.44 -12.17 32.14
C PHE A 716 -8.58 -12.59 33.10
N PRO A 717 -8.51 -13.81 33.68
CA PRO A 717 -7.47 -14.81 33.50
C PRO A 717 -7.54 -15.46 32.11
N TRP A 718 -6.39 -15.52 31.43
CA TRP A 718 -6.24 -16.15 30.13
C TRP A 718 -5.76 -17.59 30.31
N THR A 719 -6.22 -18.54 29.49
CA THR A 719 -5.74 -19.92 29.56
C THR A 719 -5.39 -20.45 28.18
N GLY A 720 -4.14 -20.90 28.03
CA GLY A 720 -3.64 -21.57 26.82
C GLY A 720 -3.16 -22.98 27.09
N LYS A 721 -3.10 -23.81 26.05
CA LYS A 721 -2.62 -25.20 26.09
C LYS A 721 -1.22 -25.29 25.47
N TYR A 722 -0.27 -25.88 26.21
CA TYR A 722 1.13 -26.01 25.82
C TYR A 722 1.68 -27.42 26.09
N PHE A 723 2.81 -27.77 25.47
CA PHE A 723 3.37 -29.12 25.53
C PHE A 723 4.35 -29.31 26.69
N ARG A 724 4.35 -30.51 27.27
CA ARG A 724 5.34 -30.91 28.27
C ARG A 724 6.74 -30.95 27.65
N ASN A 725 7.74 -30.53 28.44
CA ASN A 725 9.16 -30.51 28.07
C ASN A 725 9.52 -29.59 26.89
N VAL A 726 8.59 -28.78 26.39
CA VAL A 726 8.89 -27.63 25.52
C VAL A 726 8.83 -26.39 26.41
N PRO A 727 9.97 -25.78 26.75
CA PRO A 727 9.98 -24.63 27.64
C PRO A 727 9.22 -23.46 27.02
N ILE A 728 8.36 -22.80 27.79
CA ILE A 728 7.72 -21.55 27.39
C ILE A 728 8.35 -20.38 28.15
N VAL A 729 8.39 -19.21 27.51
CA VAL A 729 8.87 -17.97 28.14
C VAL A 729 7.68 -17.12 28.52
N LEU A 730 7.57 -16.74 29.79
CA LEU A 730 6.60 -15.75 30.26
C LEU A 730 7.35 -14.46 30.57
N LYS A 731 6.88 -13.34 30.04
CA LYS A 731 7.40 -12.01 30.35
C LYS A 731 6.27 -11.10 30.81
N ALA A 732 6.42 -10.50 31.99
CA ALA A 732 5.48 -9.51 32.49
C ALA A 732 5.80 -8.17 31.84
N ILE A 733 4.83 -7.61 31.13
CA ILE A 733 4.97 -6.31 30.46
C ILE A 733 4.18 -5.29 31.29
N PRO A 734 4.85 -4.43 32.07
CA PRO A 734 4.15 -3.40 32.81
C PRO A 734 3.52 -2.39 31.84
N ARG A 735 2.31 -1.93 32.16
CA ARG A 735 1.76 -0.73 31.52
C ARG A 735 2.42 0.52 32.10
N LEU A 736 2.36 1.61 31.35
CA LEU A 736 2.90 2.88 31.81
C LEU A 736 2.24 3.33 33.11
N GLY A 737 3.07 3.61 34.12
CA GLY A 737 2.65 3.81 35.52
C GLY A 737 3.15 2.75 36.49
N PHE A 738 3.62 1.62 35.97
CA PHE A 738 3.86 0.44 36.80
C PHE A 738 5.23 -0.18 36.54
N LYS A 739 5.69 -0.95 37.51
CA LYS A 739 6.83 -1.87 37.35
C LYS A 739 6.41 -3.26 37.73
N PHE A 740 7.01 -4.26 37.09
CA PHE A 740 6.86 -5.63 37.53
C PHE A 740 7.45 -5.82 38.94
N LYS A 741 6.73 -6.51 39.81
CA LYS A 741 7.13 -6.79 41.19
C LYS A 741 7.61 -8.22 41.37
N HIS A 742 6.75 -9.20 41.08
CA HIS A 742 7.05 -10.62 41.15
C HIS A 742 5.96 -11.47 40.50
N TRP A 743 6.31 -12.73 40.23
CA TRP A 743 5.40 -13.78 39.77
C TRP A 743 4.83 -14.55 40.95
N LEU A 744 3.54 -14.87 40.91
CA LEU A 744 2.94 -15.92 41.74
C LEU A 744 2.75 -17.17 40.87
N LYS A 745 3.38 -18.29 41.24
CA LYS A 745 3.08 -19.62 40.68
C LYS A 745 2.14 -20.36 41.63
N ASN A 746 0.95 -20.71 41.14
CA ASN A 746 -0.10 -21.37 41.94
C ASN A 746 -0.35 -20.67 43.29
N GLY A 747 -0.35 -19.32 43.28
CA GLY A 747 -0.59 -18.47 44.45
C GLY A 747 0.61 -18.23 45.37
N SER A 748 1.79 -18.80 45.08
CA SER A 748 3.02 -18.56 45.87
C SER A 748 4.05 -17.79 45.05
N VAL A 749 4.75 -16.84 45.68
CA VAL A 749 5.84 -16.08 45.03
C VAL A 749 6.89 -17.04 44.47
N SER A 750 7.17 -16.95 43.18
CA SER A 750 8.08 -17.86 42.47
C SER A 750 9.32 -17.18 41.89
N SER A 751 9.24 -15.92 41.46
CA SER A 751 10.35 -15.19 40.83
C SER A 751 10.14 -13.69 40.90
N THR A 752 11.23 -12.92 40.96
CA THR A 752 11.26 -11.45 40.82
C THR A 752 11.82 -10.99 39.47
N SER A 753 12.23 -11.93 38.60
CA SER A 753 12.58 -11.64 37.21
C SER A 753 11.31 -11.43 36.40
N ASP A 754 11.24 -10.35 35.63
CA ASP A 754 10.10 -10.03 34.75
C ASP A 754 9.92 -11.08 33.65
N SER A 755 11.01 -11.68 33.19
CA SER A 755 11.02 -12.85 32.32
C SER A 755 11.37 -14.13 33.07
N ILE A 756 10.59 -15.19 32.86
CA ILE A 756 10.83 -16.53 33.37
C ILE A 756 10.64 -17.58 32.28
N THR A 757 11.53 -18.57 32.24
CA THR A 757 11.36 -19.78 31.42
C THR A 757 10.75 -20.88 32.26
N VAL A 758 9.65 -21.48 31.81
CA VAL A 758 8.92 -22.51 32.56
C VAL A 758 8.77 -23.79 31.76
N SER A 759 9.11 -24.91 32.40
CA SER A 759 8.92 -26.25 31.84
C SER A 759 7.75 -26.94 32.54
N LEU A 760 6.70 -27.22 31.78
CA LEU A 760 5.44 -27.70 32.34
C LEU A 760 5.51 -29.15 32.79
N SER A 761 4.99 -29.44 33.98
CA SER A 761 4.87 -30.80 34.54
C SER A 761 3.46 -31.15 35.02
N SER A 762 2.58 -30.16 35.12
CA SER A 762 1.17 -30.23 35.43
C SER A 762 0.45 -29.02 34.84
N HIS A 763 -0.86 -28.91 35.02
CA HIS A 763 -1.55 -27.62 34.89
C HIS A 763 -0.96 -26.63 35.89
N GLU A 764 -0.70 -25.40 35.45
CA GLU A 764 -0.06 -24.38 36.27
C GLU A 764 -0.72 -23.02 36.04
N SER A 765 -0.75 -22.19 37.08
CA SER A 765 -1.20 -20.81 36.99
C SER A 765 -0.07 -19.86 37.38
N TYR A 766 0.09 -18.79 36.59
CA TYR A 766 1.04 -17.72 36.80
C TYR A 766 0.30 -16.39 36.86
N LYS A 767 0.53 -15.63 37.93
CA LYS A 767 0.00 -14.27 38.06
C LYS A 767 1.14 -13.28 38.15
N ALA A 768 1.18 -12.29 37.26
CA ALA A 768 2.09 -11.16 37.34
C ALA A 768 1.55 -10.13 38.33
N ILE A 769 2.38 -9.70 39.28
CA ILE A 769 2.07 -8.63 40.22
C ILE A 769 2.91 -7.41 39.84
N PHE A 770 2.26 -6.25 39.82
CA PHE A 770 2.87 -4.98 39.45
C PHE A 770 2.73 -4.00 40.63
N ASP A 771 3.71 -3.11 40.81
CA ASP A 771 3.64 -2.01 41.77
C ASP A 771 3.52 -0.67 41.01
N GLU A 772 2.76 0.28 41.56
CA GLU A 772 2.81 1.68 41.15
C GLU A 772 4.24 2.20 41.38
N ASN A 773 4.90 2.68 40.33
CA ASN A 773 6.26 3.18 40.48
C ASN A 773 6.61 4.15 39.36
N ILE A 774 6.15 5.40 39.50
CA ILE A 774 6.20 6.39 38.43
C ILE A 774 7.01 7.64 38.75
N LEU A 775 7.47 7.85 39.98
CA LEU A 775 8.22 9.07 40.31
C LEU A 775 9.38 8.76 41.26
N SER A 776 10.54 9.38 41.01
CA SER A 776 11.57 9.55 42.02
C SER A 776 11.01 10.34 43.21
N GLU A 777 11.71 10.36 44.35
CA GLU A 777 11.25 11.14 45.51
C GLU A 777 11.07 12.64 45.19
N ASN A 778 11.80 13.16 44.20
CA ASN A 778 11.75 14.54 43.74
C ASN A 778 11.84 14.60 42.21
N PRO A 779 10.73 14.39 41.48
CA PRO A 779 10.75 14.40 40.03
C PRO A 779 11.07 15.79 39.49
N PHE A 780 11.96 15.84 38.50
CA PHE A 780 12.41 17.07 37.87
C PHE A 780 12.54 16.88 36.35
N PRO A 781 12.13 17.87 35.53
CA PRO A 781 11.43 19.11 35.90
C PRO A 781 9.99 18.85 36.38
N LEU A 782 9.36 19.82 37.06
CA LEU A 782 7.94 19.66 37.46
C LEU A 782 7.06 19.54 36.21
N ALA A 783 6.05 18.68 36.24
CA ALA A 783 5.12 18.54 35.13
C ALA A 783 4.25 19.80 34.94
N ASN A 784 4.07 20.21 33.69
CA ASN A 784 3.11 21.23 33.32
C ASN A 784 1.68 20.69 33.50
N GLU A 785 0.82 21.43 34.18
CA GLU A 785 -0.62 21.13 34.25
C GLU A 785 -1.28 21.60 32.95
N LEU A 786 -1.51 20.67 32.02
CA LEU A 786 -2.08 21.00 30.71
C LEU A 786 -3.52 21.52 30.88
N ASN A 787 -3.72 22.80 30.60
CA ASN A 787 -5.05 23.39 30.52
C ASN A 787 -5.54 23.36 29.05
N ASN A 788 -6.67 23.99 28.75
CA ASN A 788 -7.20 24.05 27.38
C ASN A 788 -6.23 24.71 26.36
N CYS A 789 -5.21 25.44 26.83
CA CYS A 789 -4.17 26.09 26.03
C CYS A 789 -2.86 25.29 25.95
N GLY A 790 -2.77 24.15 26.64
CA GLY A 790 -1.61 23.26 26.60
C GLY A 790 -0.32 23.89 27.13
N TYR A 791 0.80 23.70 26.42
CA TYR A 791 2.13 24.22 26.76
C TYR A 791 2.83 24.84 25.53
N ASN A 792 3.60 25.92 25.73
CA ASN A 792 4.33 26.60 24.66
C ASN A 792 5.74 27.01 25.10
N PHE A 793 6.74 26.71 24.28
CA PHE A 793 8.12 27.18 24.39
C PHE A 793 8.58 27.74 23.04
N ASN A 794 8.48 29.07 22.90
CA ASN A 794 8.69 29.81 21.65
C ASN A 794 9.73 30.93 21.79
N ILE A 795 10.32 31.10 22.99
CA ILE A 795 11.34 32.11 23.26
C ILE A 795 12.30 31.65 24.35
N TRP A 796 13.60 31.85 24.14
CA TRP A 796 14.62 31.71 25.18
C TRP A 796 15.72 32.75 24.99
N SER A 797 15.87 33.70 25.92
CA SER A 797 16.86 34.76 25.76
C SER A 797 18.27 34.28 26.05
N GLU A 798 19.25 34.82 25.32
CA GLU A 798 20.68 34.64 25.62
C GLU A 798 21.06 35.20 27.01
N ASN A 799 20.22 36.10 27.56
CA ASN A 799 20.41 36.76 28.85
C ASN A 799 19.68 36.06 30.03
N GLU A 800 19.13 34.87 29.82
CA GLU A 800 18.55 34.09 30.91
C GLU A 800 19.60 33.74 31.98
N SER A 801 19.16 33.59 33.23
CA SER A 801 20.10 33.37 34.34
C SER A 801 20.80 32.01 34.21
N GLU A 802 22.09 31.93 34.54
CA GLU A 802 22.84 30.66 34.55
C GLU A 802 22.10 29.56 35.34
N GLY A 803 21.93 28.40 34.70
CA GLY A 803 21.21 27.24 35.28
C GLY A 803 19.71 27.41 35.50
N SER A 804 19.10 28.46 34.94
CA SER A 804 17.62 28.54 34.81
C SER A 804 17.13 27.62 33.68
N PHE A 805 15.85 27.25 33.67
CA PHE A 805 15.27 26.44 32.60
C PHE A 805 13.93 27.05 32.16
N PRO A 806 13.48 26.79 30.93
CA PRO A 806 12.10 27.07 30.57
C PRO A 806 11.15 26.37 31.53
N ASP A 807 9.97 26.95 31.77
CA ASP A 807 8.99 26.37 32.68
C ASP A 807 8.72 24.90 32.33
N ASN A 808 8.74 24.03 33.33
CA ASN A 808 8.54 22.59 33.16
C ASN A 808 9.56 21.86 32.26
N MET A 809 10.64 22.53 31.83
CA MET A 809 11.74 21.96 31.07
C MET A 809 13.01 21.83 31.88
N ALA A 810 13.95 21.03 31.37
CA ALA A 810 15.31 20.92 31.86
C ALA A 810 16.26 20.65 30.69
N PHE A 811 17.47 21.22 30.76
CA PHE A 811 18.55 20.90 29.84
C PHE A 811 19.50 19.90 30.48
N VAL A 812 19.82 18.83 29.75
CA VAL A 812 20.47 17.65 30.32
C VAL A 812 21.79 17.30 29.66
N PHE A 813 22.60 16.55 30.39
CA PHE A 813 23.80 15.92 29.91
C PHE A 813 23.85 14.44 30.25
N MET A 814 24.64 13.71 29.48
CA MET A 814 24.69 12.26 29.50
C MET A 814 25.90 11.73 30.25
N ASP A 815 25.86 10.45 30.59
CA ASP A 815 26.95 9.73 31.26
C ASP A 815 28.14 9.44 30.34
N GLU A 816 27.93 9.43 29.03
CA GLU A 816 28.92 9.14 28.00
C GLU A 816 29.35 10.37 27.18
N ALA A 817 30.57 10.31 26.63
CA ALA A 817 31.09 11.29 25.68
C ALA A 817 30.57 11.00 24.27
N ASP A 818 30.24 12.06 23.52
CA ASP A 818 29.54 11.97 22.23
C ASP A 818 28.28 11.07 22.34
N PRO A 819 27.24 11.52 23.07
CA PRO A 819 26.17 10.64 23.52
C PRO A 819 25.46 9.92 22.38
N SER A 820 25.09 8.66 22.60
CA SER A 820 24.32 7.84 21.68
C SER A 820 22.83 7.84 22.06
N LEU A 821 22.02 7.06 21.34
CA LEU A 821 20.61 6.84 21.70
C LEU A 821 20.44 6.06 23.01
N GLU A 822 21.46 5.30 23.43
CA GLU A 822 21.41 4.44 24.62
C GLU A 822 22.01 5.11 25.87
N SER A 823 22.71 6.24 25.72
CA SER A 823 23.37 6.91 26.85
C SER A 823 22.35 7.41 27.88
N GLU A 824 22.69 7.31 29.17
CA GLU A 824 21.81 7.68 30.28
C GLU A 824 22.03 9.13 30.70
N ILE A 825 20.98 9.79 31.22
CA ILE A 825 21.08 11.15 31.74
C ILE A 825 21.86 11.13 33.06
N GLU A 826 23.00 11.83 33.10
CA GLU A 826 23.83 11.97 34.30
C GLU A 826 23.42 13.17 35.16
N GLY A 827 22.90 14.24 34.54
CA GLY A 827 22.42 15.42 35.26
C GLY A 827 21.91 16.55 34.37
N ASN A 828 21.71 17.72 34.98
CA ASN A 828 21.27 18.95 34.29
C ASN A 828 22.43 19.92 34.11
N THR A 829 22.39 20.73 33.05
CA THR A 829 23.38 21.81 32.82
C THR A 829 23.08 23.03 33.69
N ASP A 830 24.11 23.80 34.05
CA ASP A 830 24.02 25.00 34.89
C ASP A 830 24.83 26.20 34.34
N GLY A 831 25.15 26.22 33.05
CA GLY A 831 25.95 27.27 32.41
C GLY A 831 25.17 28.46 31.83
N ASP A 832 25.90 29.46 31.32
CA ASP A 832 25.38 30.66 30.64
C ASP A 832 24.83 30.37 29.24
N TYR A 833 23.82 31.14 28.80
CA TYR A 833 23.13 31.00 27.51
C TYR A 833 23.66 31.89 26.37
N ASP A 834 24.75 32.63 26.59
CA ASP A 834 25.46 33.43 25.57
C ASP A 834 26.94 33.07 25.54
N ILE A 835 27.26 31.88 25.01
CA ILE A 835 28.64 31.42 24.88
C ILE A 835 29.02 31.31 23.40
N SER A 836 30.22 31.75 23.02
CA SER A 836 30.65 31.77 21.61
C SER A 836 31.54 30.59 21.20
N SER A 837 31.86 29.66 22.11
CA SER A 837 32.75 28.54 21.82
C SER A 837 32.56 27.37 22.79
N ARG A 838 33.04 26.19 22.39
CA ARG A 838 32.93 24.93 23.15
C ARG A 838 31.46 24.52 23.41
N THR A 839 31.26 23.55 24.30
CA THR A 839 29.93 22.99 24.59
C THR A 839 29.06 24.00 25.29
N ARG A 840 27.86 24.17 24.76
CA ARG A 840 26.94 25.21 25.21
C ARG A 840 25.52 24.90 24.75
N ILE A 841 24.59 25.51 25.46
CA ILE A 841 23.24 25.74 24.99
C ILE A 841 23.08 27.24 24.93
N ASN A 842 22.74 27.79 23.76
CA ASN A 842 22.51 29.23 23.65
C ASN A 842 21.03 29.53 23.51
N GLY A 843 20.58 30.63 24.12
CA GLY A 843 19.28 31.22 23.83
C GLY A 843 19.31 31.96 22.51
N LEU A 844 18.26 31.82 21.71
CA LEU A 844 18.16 32.41 20.37
C LEU A 844 16.98 33.41 20.28
N GLU A 845 16.53 33.95 21.41
CA GLU A 845 15.34 34.78 21.48
C GLU A 845 14.13 34.01 20.92
N SER A 846 13.41 34.56 19.93
CA SER A 846 12.22 33.93 19.32
C SER A 846 12.51 32.66 18.51
N ASP A 847 13.78 32.27 18.44
CA ASP A 847 14.24 31.09 17.71
C ASP A 847 14.55 29.90 18.64
N GLY A 848 14.14 29.99 19.91
CA GLY A 848 14.29 28.91 20.89
C GLY A 848 15.71 28.78 21.40
N VAL A 849 16.28 27.56 21.34
CA VAL A 849 17.63 27.24 21.82
C VAL A 849 18.45 26.45 20.82
N SER A 850 19.78 26.53 20.89
CA SER A 850 20.69 25.62 20.17
C SER A 850 21.48 24.71 21.11
N PHE A 851 21.85 23.54 20.60
CA PHE A 851 22.74 22.57 21.25
C PHE A 851 23.98 22.38 20.40
N ILE A 852 25.15 22.48 21.02
CA ILE A 852 26.40 22.11 20.36
C ILE A 852 27.39 21.58 21.37
N ASN A 853 28.04 20.48 21.00
CA ASN A 853 29.09 19.84 21.77
C ASN A 853 30.49 20.24 21.30
N THR A 854 31.52 19.98 22.10
CA THR A 854 32.92 20.25 21.74
C THR A 854 33.79 19.00 21.74
N GLY A 855 35.05 19.15 21.31
CA GLY A 855 36.09 18.13 21.46
C GLY A 855 36.93 18.28 22.73
N ASN A 856 36.65 19.27 23.56
CA ASN A 856 37.32 19.50 24.84
C ASN A 856 36.53 18.83 25.97
N GLU A 857 37.19 17.93 26.70
CA GLU A 857 36.60 17.18 27.82
C GLU A 857 36.23 18.07 29.02
N ASP A 858 36.83 19.26 29.15
CA ASP A 858 36.56 20.18 30.27
C ASP A 858 35.32 21.07 30.05
N GLY A 859 34.89 21.27 28.79
CA GLY A 859 33.72 22.08 28.47
C GLY A 859 33.83 23.58 28.82
N ASN A 860 32.67 24.18 29.07
CA ASN A 860 32.52 25.53 29.67
C ASN A 860 32.00 25.37 31.11
N PRO A 861 32.15 26.38 31.99
CA PRO A 861 31.47 26.38 33.29
C PRO A 861 29.99 26.04 33.11
N GLY A 862 29.55 25.02 33.85
CA GLY A 862 28.19 24.49 33.83
C GLY A 862 27.74 23.68 32.61
N TYR A 863 28.67 23.39 31.68
CA TYR A 863 28.47 22.46 30.57
C TYR A 863 29.51 21.33 30.58
N PRO A 864 29.07 20.07 30.55
CA PRO A 864 29.97 18.92 30.74
C PRO A 864 30.60 18.53 29.42
N GLY A 865 31.72 19.18 29.08
CA GLY A 865 32.66 18.73 28.05
C GLY A 865 31.97 18.19 26.82
N THR A 866 32.22 16.93 26.50
CA THR A 866 31.69 16.27 25.30
C THR A 866 30.36 15.54 25.52
N LYS A 867 29.56 15.89 26.54
CA LYS A 867 28.42 15.07 27.00
C LYS A 867 27.05 15.74 26.93
N LEU A 868 26.92 16.85 26.21
CA LEU A 868 25.63 17.54 26.08
C LEU A 868 24.56 16.61 25.49
N GLY A 869 23.36 16.56 26.10
CA GLY A 869 22.36 15.54 25.81
C GLY A 869 21.03 16.02 25.21
N GLY A 870 20.64 17.28 25.42
CA GLY A 870 19.41 17.85 24.84
C GLY A 870 18.47 18.45 25.89
N ALA A 871 17.16 18.40 25.64
CA ALA A 871 16.13 19.03 26.47
C ALA A 871 14.96 18.10 26.81
N ILE A 872 14.53 18.13 28.08
CA ILE A 872 13.35 17.41 28.59
C ILE A 872 12.24 18.40 28.89
N LEU A 873 11.00 18.03 28.57
CA LEU A 873 9.77 18.68 29.04
C LEU A 873 8.95 17.68 29.85
N ALA A 874 8.47 18.05 31.04
CA ALA A 874 7.52 17.25 31.80
C ALA A 874 6.09 17.81 31.69
N ILE A 875 5.11 16.95 31.46
CA ILE A 875 3.68 17.31 31.32
C ILE A 875 2.79 16.35 32.10
N ASN A 876 1.65 16.86 32.57
CA ASN A 876 0.57 16.09 33.19
C ASN A 876 -0.56 15.93 32.16
N THR A 877 -0.85 14.69 31.79
CA THR A 877 -1.84 14.33 30.77
C THR A 877 -3.14 13.77 31.36
N LEU A 878 -3.35 13.88 32.68
CA LEU A 878 -4.56 13.43 33.38
C LEU A 878 -5.82 14.06 32.78
N GLU A 879 -6.85 13.24 32.58
CA GLU A 879 -8.17 13.68 32.08
C GLU A 879 -8.15 14.30 30.67
N HIS A 880 -7.12 14.03 29.85
CA HIS A 880 -7.07 14.43 28.44
C HIS A 880 -7.17 13.19 27.52
N ASP A 881 -8.08 13.24 26.55
CA ASP A 881 -8.32 12.13 25.60
C ASP A 881 -7.29 12.10 24.46
N SER A 882 -6.62 13.22 24.21
CA SER A 882 -5.57 13.32 23.20
C SER A 882 -4.62 14.46 23.56
N VAL A 883 -3.33 14.22 23.35
CA VAL A 883 -2.26 15.20 23.53
C VAL A 883 -1.36 15.12 22.31
N PHE A 884 -1.02 16.27 21.73
CA PHE A 884 -0.21 16.38 20.52
C PHE A 884 1.02 17.24 20.78
N VAL A 885 2.15 16.88 20.17
CA VAL A 885 3.41 17.60 20.22
C VAL A 885 3.72 18.20 18.85
N SER A 886 4.09 19.47 18.82
CA SER A 886 4.66 20.14 17.65
C SER A 886 6.00 20.78 18.04
N PHE A 887 6.94 20.87 17.11
CA PHE A 887 8.21 21.60 17.28
C PHE A 887 8.87 21.89 15.93
N LYS A 888 9.88 22.74 15.95
CA LYS A 888 10.76 22.99 14.80
C LYS A 888 12.22 22.73 15.15
N ALA A 889 13.00 22.33 14.16
CA ALA A 889 14.43 22.13 14.31
C ALA A 889 15.18 22.54 13.04
N ALA A 890 16.43 22.99 13.22
CA ALA A 890 17.33 23.39 12.14
C ALA A 890 18.78 23.11 12.51
N THR A 891 19.63 22.86 11.51
CA THR A 891 21.08 22.77 11.69
C THR A 891 21.63 24.18 11.52
N LEU A 892 22.20 24.78 12.57
CA LEU A 892 22.78 26.13 12.50
C LEU A 892 24.21 26.10 11.95
N ASP A 893 25.01 25.13 12.40
CA ASP A 893 26.37 24.91 11.90
C ASP A 893 26.53 23.43 11.50
N ALA A 894 26.69 23.16 10.20
CA ALA A 894 26.85 21.81 9.66
C ALA A 894 28.35 21.41 9.64
N ASN A 895 28.75 20.61 10.61
CA ASN A 895 30.14 20.30 10.93
C ASN A 895 30.56 18.87 10.49
N SER A 896 31.69 18.38 11.01
CA SER A 896 32.30 17.12 10.59
C SER A 896 31.78 15.87 11.30
N ARG A 897 31.12 16.00 12.44
CA ARG A 897 30.51 14.90 13.20
C ARG A 897 29.01 15.13 13.23
N GLU A 898 28.29 14.16 12.68
CA GLU A 898 26.86 14.28 12.49
C GLU A 898 26.11 14.05 13.79
N TYR A 899 25.30 15.03 14.16
CA TYR A 899 24.40 14.92 15.30
C TYR A 899 22.97 15.08 14.84
N HIS A 900 22.05 14.32 15.40
CA HIS A 900 20.62 14.40 15.14
C HIS A 900 19.86 14.78 16.41
N LEU A 901 18.60 15.18 16.26
CA LEU A 901 17.68 15.44 17.37
C LEU A 901 16.49 14.47 17.28
N ARG A 902 16.40 13.50 18.19
CA ARG A 902 15.33 12.50 18.23
C ARG A 902 14.34 12.79 19.35
N LEU A 903 13.04 12.75 19.07
CA LEU A 903 12.00 12.90 20.09
C LEU A 903 11.65 11.55 20.71
N GLN A 904 11.83 11.46 22.02
CA GLN A 904 11.52 10.28 22.83
C GLN A 904 10.54 10.65 23.94
N TYR A 905 9.88 9.66 24.54
CA TYR A 905 8.99 9.88 25.68
C TYR A 905 9.15 8.79 26.75
N ARG A 906 8.74 9.10 27.98
CA ARG A 906 8.52 8.12 29.06
C ARG A 906 7.42 8.60 30.00
N VAL A 907 6.80 7.65 30.71
CA VAL A 907 5.86 7.97 31.80
C VAL A 907 6.61 7.83 33.12
N GLY A 908 6.59 8.89 33.91
CA GLY A 908 7.47 9.05 35.07
C GLY A 908 8.87 9.57 34.74
N ASP A 909 9.81 9.43 35.68
CA ASP A 909 11.19 9.91 35.56
C ASP A 909 12.26 8.84 35.87
N ILE A 910 11.84 7.58 36.09
CA ILE A 910 12.75 6.45 36.39
C ILE A 910 12.84 5.46 35.22
N LEU A 911 11.80 5.34 34.41
CA LEU A 911 11.77 4.38 33.31
C LEU A 911 12.69 4.82 32.15
N PRO A 912 13.18 3.89 31.32
CA PRO A 912 13.87 4.23 30.07
C PRO A 912 12.97 5.03 29.11
N PHE A 913 13.58 5.88 28.30
CA PHE A 913 12.89 6.57 27.21
C PHE A 913 12.58 5.61 26.05
N GLN A 914 11.47 5.85 25.37
CA GLN A 914 11.04 5.14 24.17
C GLN A 914 10.91 6.14 23.02
N ASP A 915 11.20 5.71 21.79
CA ASP A 915 11.03 6.55 20.62
C ASP A 915 9.56 6.95 20.44
N LEU A 916 9.33 8.24 20.18
CA LEU A 916 8.00 8.72 19.79
C LEU A 916 7.83 8.48 18.28
N LEU A 917 6.72 7.83 17.92
CA LEU A 917 6.38 7.55 16.53
C LEU A 917 5.36 8.57 16.01
N ASP A 918 5.44 8.91 14.73
CA ASP A 918 4.43 9.71 14.05
C ASP A 918 3.20 8.86 13.64
N ASN A 919 2.24 9.50 12.97
CA ASN A 919 1.00 8.83 12.53
C ASN A 919 1.23 7.71 11.48
N ASN A 920 2.45 7.58 10.95
CA ASN A 920 2.85 6.52 10.03
C ASN A 920 3.73 5.46 10.71
N ASN A 921 3.77 5.41 12.05
CA ASN A 921 4.65 4.54 12.83
C ASN A 921 6.15 4.75 12.56
N THR A 922 6.54 5.95 12.11
CA THR A 922 7.95 6.30 11.85
C THR A 922 8.53 7.06 13.04
N VAL A 923 9.79 6.81 13.39
CA VAL A 923 10.48 7.52 14.48
C VAL A 923 10.56 9.02 14.19
N VAL A 924 10.16 9.85 15.16
CA VAL A 924 10.24 11.30 15.06
C VAL A 924 11.68 11.77 15.28
N GLU A 925 12.36 12.12 14.19
CA GLU A 925 13.75 12.57 14.21
C GLU A 925 13.99 13.74 13.25
N TYR A 926 14.71 14.75 13.74
CA TYR A 926 15.39 15.73 12.91
C TYR A 926 16.81 15.22 12.60
N GLN A 927 16.99 14.85 11.34
CA GLN A 927 18.30 14.56 10.77
C GLN A 927 18.96 15.88 10.37
N ARG A 928 20.27 15.98 10.63
CA ARG A 928 21.04 17.17 10.27
C ARG A 928 20.93 17.48 8.78
N ASN A 929 20.86 18.76 8.45
CA ASN A 929 20.83 19.23 7.07
C ASN A 929 22.22 19.74 6.66
N SER A 930 22.64 19.47 5.43
CA SER A 930 23.87 20.03 4.87
C SER A 930 23.73 21.53 4.55
N VAL A 931 22.50 22.02 4.40
CA VAL A 931 22.15 23.43 4.26
C VAL A 931 21.83 24.00 5.65
N GLU A 932 22.69 24.89 6.13
CA GLU A 932 22.51 25.58 7.41
C GLU A 932 21.27 26.47 7.41
N ASN A 933 20.60 26.54 8.56
CA ASN A 933 19.37 27.30 8.83
C ASN A 933 18.11 26.83 8.09
N GLU A 934 18.13 25.66 7.44
CA GLU A 934 16.90 25.08 6.89
C GLU A 934 16.01 24.53 8.01
N LEU A 935 14.87 25.18 8.20
CA LEU A 935 13.92 24.91 9.28
C LEU A 935 12.94 23.80 8.89
N LYS A 936 12.93 22.71 9.65
CA LYS A 936 11.96 21.62 9.51
C LYS A 936 10.91 21.72 10.61
N SER A 937 9.64 21.60 10.23
CA SER A 937 8.50 21.61 11.17
C SER A 937 7.95 20.21 11.38
N PHE A 938 7.69 19.87 12.64
CA PHE A 938 7.00 18.67 13.07
C PHE A 938 5.71 19.12 13.73
N SER A 939 4.56 18.70 13.20
CA SER A 939 3.25 19.22 13.64
C SER A 939 2.33 18.08 14.06
N ARG A 940 1.65 18.26 15.19
CA ARG A 940 0.56 17.39 15.67
C ARG A 940 0.95 15.90 15.77
N ILE A 941 2.11 15.62 16.34
CA ILE A 941 2.52 14.25 16.67
C ILE A 941 1.72 13.80 17.89
N ALA A 942 0.86 12.79 17.74
CA ALA A 942 0.06 12.29 18.85
C ALA A 942 0.93 11.58 19.88
N LEU A 943 0.71 11.86 21.16
CA LEU A 943 1.23 10.99 22.20
C LEU A 943 0.52 9.63 22.15
N PRO A 944 1.27 8.53 22.32
CA PRO A 944 0.68 7.20 22.29
C PRO A 944 -0.32 7.03 23.44
N PRO A 945 -1.35 6.16 23.28
CA PRO A 945 -2.41 6.00 24.28
C PRO A 945 -1.91 5.70 25.69
N ASN A 946 -0.76 5.05 25.82
CA ASN A 946 -0.15 4.71 27.09
C ASN A 946 0.40 5.95 27.85
N ALA A 947 0.69 7.06 27.16
CA ALA A 947 1.14 8.33 27.73
C ALA A 947 0.00 9.31 28.04
N LEU A 948 -1.24 8.97 27.70
CA LEU A 948 -2.44 9.74 28.04
C LEU A 948 -2.96 9.34 29.43
N ASP A 949 -3.70 10.25 30.08
CA ASP A 949 -4.24 10.09 31.42
C ASP A 949 -3.16 9.74 32.48
N LYS A 950 -2.00 10.43 32.42
CA LYS A 950 -0.87 10.21 33.33
C LYS A 950 -0.51 11.48 34.10
N PRO A 951 -0.20 11.38 35.41
CA PRO A 951 0.17 12.53 36.23
C PRO A 951 1.53 13.13 35.85
N TYR A 952 2.37 12.39 35.11
CA TYR A 952 3.72 12.81 34.77
C TYR A 952 4.26 12.04 33.56
N VAL A 953 4.55 12.76 32.49
CA VAL A 953 5.15 12.26 31.24
C VAL A 953 6.33 13.17 30.89
N GLN A 954 7.46 12.58 30.53
CA GLN A 954 8.60 13.33 30.01
C GLN A 954 8.73 13.12 28.50
N LEU A 955 8.86 14.23 27.79
CA LEU A 955 9.29 14.30 26.39
C LEU A 955 10.75 14.70 26.36
N PHE A 956 11.54 14.06 25.51
CA PHE A 956 12.97 14.27 25.45
C PHE A 956 13.44 14.44 24.01
N TRP A 957 13.91 15.64 23.69
CA TRP A 957 14.61 15.93 22.45
C TRP A 957 16.09 15.60 22.64
N ARG A 958 16.44 14.35 22.33
CA ARG A 958 17.77 13.81 22.50
C ARG A 958 18.68 14.30 21.37
N TYR A 959 19.70 15.07 21.74
CA TYR A 959 20.78 15.48 20.86
C TYR A 959 21.90 14.44 20.95
N TYR A 960 22.13 13.69 19.86
CA TYR A 960 23.02 12.52 19.89
C TYR A 960 23.92 12.40 18.64
N TYR A 961 25.06 11.76 18.82
CA TYR A 961 26.03 11.47 17.76
C TYR A 961 25.62 10.23 16.96
N THR A 962 25.55 10.33 15.63
CA THR A 962 25.12 9.22 14.77
C THR A 962 26.19 8.13 14.58
N GLY A 963 27.42 8.39 15.03
CA GLY A 963 28.59 7.55 14.71
C GLY A 963 29.35 8.01 13.46
N VAL A 964 28.77 8.91 12.64
CA VAL A 964 29.35 9.33 11.35
C VAL A 964 30.28 10.52 11.49
N LYS A 965 31.47 10.42 10.86
CA LYS A 965 32.49 11.47 10.82
C LYS A 965 32.98 11.74 9.39
N ASN A 966 32.67 12.92 8.87
CA ASN A 966 32.85 13.29 7.46
C ASN A 966 34.23 13.91 7.12
N SER A 967 35.07 14.21 8.11
CA SER A 967 36.43 14.72 7.86
C SER A 967 37.41 14.42 9.01
N SER A 968 38.66 14.89 8.88
CA SER A 968 39.65 14.81 9.97
C SER A 968 39.30 15.75 11.14
N SER A 969 38.55 16.83 10.89
CA SER A 969 38.02 17.72 11.93
C SER A 969 37.10 16.96 12.89
N GLY A 970 37.03 17.43 14.14
CA GLY A 970 36.17 16.85 15.16
C GLY A 970 34.96 17.72 15.51
N SER A 971 34.69 18.83 14.81
CA SER A 971 33.56 19.70 15.14
C SER A 971 32.23 18.96 15.05
N ARG A 972 31.30 19.25 15.97
CA ARG A 972 29.95 18.67 16.06
C ARG A 972 28.92 19.67 15.52
N ASP A 973 27.79 19.18 15.03
CA ASP A 973 26.74 20.03 14.48
C ASP A 973 26.08 20.88 15.57
N GLU A 974 25.79 22.15 15.27
CA GLU A 974 24.91 22.95 16.13
C GLU A 974 23.47 22.78 15.65
N ILE A 975 22.59 22.30 16.52
CA ILE A 975 21.18 22.06 16.19
C ILE A 975 20.28 22.94 17.06
N ARG A 976 19.37 23.65 16.42
CA ARG A 976 18.31 24.44 17.03
C ARG A 976 17.07 23.59 17.33
N LEU A 977 16.42 23.85 18.45
CA LEU A 977 15.07 23.42 18.82
C LEU A 977 14.22 24.65 19.14
N ASP A 978 13.03 24.71 18.55
CA ASP A 978 12.15 25.88 18.60
C ASP A 978 10.67 25.50 18.53
N ASP A 979 9.78 26.44 18.87
CA ASP A 979 8.32 26.35 18.78
C ASP A 979 7.75 25.04 19.34
N VAL A 980 8.20 24.63 20.52
CA VAL A 980 7.71 23.42 21.18
C VAL A 980 6.32 23.70 21.75
N GLU A 981 5.32 23.06 21.16
CA GLU A 981 3.91 23.24 21.52
C GLU A 981 3.28 21.89 21.91
N ILE A 982 2.56 21.87 23.02
CA ILE A 982 1.71 20.75 23.44
C ILE A 982 0.28 21.19 23.34
N ILE A 983 -0.53 20.51 22.53
CA ILE A 983 -1.95 20.79 22.33
C ILE A 983 -2.75 19.63 22.94
N THR A 984 -3.84 19.92 23.65
CA THR A 984 -4.68 18.87 24.26
C THR A 984 -6.12 18.92 23.82
N LYS A 985 -6.81 17.78 23.92
CA LYS A 985 -8.26 17.66 23.76
C LYS A 985 -8.87 16.94 24.95
N LYS A 986 -9.97 17.49 25.49
CA LYS A 986 -10.71 16.92 26.61
C LYS A 986 -12.20 16.82 26.27
N SER A 987 -12.74 15.61 26.20
CA SER A 987 -14.17 15.36 26.01
C SER A 987 -14.87 15.35 27.37
N THR A 988 -15.65 16.39 27.66
CA THR A 988 -16.51 16.38 28.84
C THR A 988 -17.71 15.45 28.60
N ILE A 989 -17.58 14.17 28.93
CA ILE A 989 -18.73 13.26 29.00
C ILE A 989 -19.25 13.29 30.45
N GLN A 990 -20.24 14.15 30.72
CA GLN A 990 -21.12 13.91 31.86
C GLN A 990 -21.93 12.66 31.55
N ALA A 991 -21.76 11.61 32.36
CA ALA A 991 -22.61 10.44 32.34
C ALA A 991 -24.06 10.84 32.68
N VAL A 992 -24.84 11.17 31.67
CA VAL A 992 -26.29 11.29 31.79
C VAL A 992 -26.83 9.86 31.82
N THR A 993 -27.25 9.42 32.99
CA THR A 993 -28.04 8.19 33.14
C THR A 993 -29.30 8.34 32.29
N VAL A 994 -29.49 7.38 31.39
CA VAL A 994 -30.64 7.23 30.50
C VAL A 994 -31.91 7.02 31.35
N SER A 995 -32.56 8.09 31.77
CA SER A 995 -33.96 8.05 32.20
C SER A 995 -34.76 9.35 32.04
N ASP A 996 -34.16 10.50 31.69
CA ASP A 996 -34.91 11.77 31.61
C ASP A 996 -34.55 12.60 30.37
N VAL A 997 -34.82 12.14 29.14
CA VAL A 997 -35.07 13.00 27.96
C VAL A 997 -36.00 12.28 26.97
N PHE A 998 -37.31 12.31 27.24
CA PHE A 998 -38.32 12.30 26.19
C PHE A 998 -39.05 13.64 26.30
N GLU A 999 -38.60 14.61 25.50
CA GLU A 999 -39.31 15.80 24.97
C GLU A 999 -38.24 16.80 24.49
N ASP A 1000 -38.45 17.36 23.29
CA ASP A 1000 -37.63 18.39 22.61
C ASP A 1000 -36.37 17.99 21.81
N PHE A 1001 -36.56 17.16 20.78
CA PHE A 1001 -35.93 17.43 19.47
C PHE A 1001 -37.03 17.65 18.43
N GLY A 1002 -37.53 18.88 18.37
CA GLY A 1002 -38.40 19.34 17.31
C GLY A 1002 -37.61 19.51 16.00
N LEU A 1003 -38.14 18.92 14.94
CA LEU A 1003 -37.98 19.42 13.57
C LEU A 1003 -38.17 20.95 13.55
N ILE A 1004 -37.19 21.69 13.01
CA ILE A 1004 -37.40 23.07 12.58
C ILE A 1004 -37.57 23.04 11.06
N GLU A 1005 -38.81 23.04 10.59
CA GLU A 1005 -39.14 23.49 9.24
C GLU A 1005 -39.09 25.02 9.21
N SER A 1006 -38.24 25.59 8.37
CA SER A 1006 -38.32 27.01 8.03
C SER A 1006 -39.21 27.18 6.79
N SER A 1007 -40.43 27.68 7.00
CA SER A 1007 -41.20 28.35 5.96
C SER A 1007 -40.84 29.83 6.01
N HIS A 1008 -40.02 30.33 5.09
CA HIS A 1008 -40.02 31.70 4.51
C HIS A 1008 -38.72 31.95 3.71
N SER A 1009 -38.87 32.49 2.51
CA SER A 1009 -37.78 32.88 1.61
C SER A 1009 -37.16 34.21 2.04
N ILE A 1010 -35.83 34.29 2.08
CA ILE A 1010 -35.10 35.57 2.11
C ILE A 1010 -34.27 35.69 0.83
N GLN A 1011 -34.67 36.65 0.01
CA GLN A 1011 -33.94 37.10 -1.17
C GLN A 1011 -32.89 38.16 -0.79
N ASN A 1012 -31.83 38.20 -1.59
CA ASN A 1012 -30.83 39.26 -1.78
C ASN A 1012 -29.62 39.32 -0.83
N GLU A 1013 -28.47 39.07 -1.47
CA GLU A 1013 -27.16 39.72 -1.33
C GLU A 1013 -26.93 40.59 -0.09
N SER A 1014 -26.14 40.07 0.85
CA SER A 1014 -25.25 40.86 1.72
C SER A 1014 -24.06 39.97 2.09
N GLU A 1015 -22.86 40.35 1.66
CA GLU A 1015 -21.60 39.72 2.02
C GLU A 1015 -21.38 39.77 3.54
N VAL A 1016 -20.95 38.66 4.15
CA VAL A 1016 -20.40 38.63 5.51
C VAL A 1016 -18.97 38.12 5.40
N TYR A 1017 -18.01 38.94 5.82
CA TYR A 1017 -16.58 38.62 5.83
C TYR A 1017 -16.17 37.97 7.16
N PHE A 1018 -15.34 36.92 7.10
CA PHE A 1018 -14.51 36.47 8.23
C PHE A 1018 -13.04 36.46 7.82
N LYS A 1019 -12.15 36.86 8.73
CA LYS A 1019 -10.69 36.93 8.53
C LYS A 1019 -10.07 35.65 9.11
N ALA A 1020 -9.65 34.73 8.25
CA ALA A 1020 -8.95 33.49 8.63
C ALA A 1020 -7.44 33.64 8.41
N GLY A 1021 -6.63 33.23 9.39
CA GLY A 1021 -5.18 33.10 9.27
C GLY A 1021 -4.79 31.66 8.96
N LYS A 1022 -4.60 31.37 7.66
CA LYS A 1022 -4.13 30.13 7.00
C LYS A 1022 -5.22 29.15 6.51
N SER A 1023 -4.92 28.57 5.34
CA SER A 1023 -5.84 28.17 4.27
C SER A 1023 -6.31 26.71 4.33
N VAL A 1024 -7.56 26.44 3.92
CA VAL A 1024 -8.06 25.09 3.61
C VAL A 1024 -8.01 24.88 2.10
N LEU A 1025 -7.30 23.85 1.64
CA LEU A 1025 -7.30 23.45 0.23
C LEU A 1025 -8.51 22.54 -0.03
N LEU A 1026 -9.45 22.99 -0.85
CA LEU A 1026 -10.55 22.17 -1.36
C LEU A 1026 -10.15 21.63 -2.75
N LYS A 1027 -10.37 20.33 -3.00
CA LYS A 1027 -10.17 19.74 -4.33
C LYS A 1027 -11.11 20.40 -5.37
N PRO A 1028 -10.73 20.47 -6.67
CA PRO A 1028 -11.56 21.08 -7.71
C PRO A 1028 -12.91 20.35 -7.85
N GLY A 1029 -14.02 21.06 -7.68
CA GLY A 1029 -15.38 20.54 -7.94
C GLY A 1029 -16.42 20.66 -6.83
N PHE A 1030 -16.05 21.12 -5.63
CA PHE A 1030 -17.02 21.33 -4.55
C PHE A 1030 -17.97 22.51 -4.82
N LYS A 1031 -19.28 22.24 -4.96
CA LYS A 1031 -20.35 23.22 -4.72
C LYS A 1031 -21.15 22.77 -3.50
N VAL A 1032 -21.08 23.54 -2.42
CA VAL A 1032 -21.82 23.27 -1.18
C VAL A 1032 -23.14 24.03 -1.24
N ASN A 1033 -24.25 23.31 -1.08
CA ASN A 1033 -25.56 23.90 -0.82
C ASN A 1033 -25.67 24.11 0.71
N SER A 1034 -26.17 25.26 1.12
CA SER A 1034 -25.98 25.85 2.45
C SER A 1034 -26.80 25.24 3.60
N GLU A 1035 -26.76 23.93 3.80
CA GLU A 1035 -27.22 23.29 5.05
C GLU A 1035 -26.37 22.07 5.37
N ASN A 1036 -25.20 22.28 5.98
CA ASN A 1036 -24.54 21.29 6.83
C ASN A 1036 -23.69 22.01 7.87
N VAL A 1037 -23.83 21.56 9.12
CA VAL A 1037 -23.15 22.07 10.32
C VAL A 1037 -21.71 21.55 10.34
N PHE A 1038 -20.73 22.45 10.49
CA PHE A 1038 -19.37 22.08 10.87
C PHE A 1038 -19.21 22.20 12.38
N LEU A 1039 -18.62 21.19 13.01
CA LEU A 1039 -18.11 21.33 14.36
C LEU A 1039 -16.83 22.16 14.29
N ALA A 1040 -16.91 23.44 14.65
CA ALA A 1040 -15.75 24.27 14.90
C ALA A 1040 -15.41 24.19 16.39
N GLU A 1041 -14.20 23.76 16.69
CA GLU A 1041 -13.63 23.82 18.04
C GLU A 1041 -13.06 25.23 18.22
N ILE A 1042 -13.51 25.93 19.26
CA ILE A 1042 -12.99 27.25 19.64
C ILE A 1042 -11.84 26.99 20.61
N GLU A 1043 -10.62 27.32 20.19
CA GLU A 1043 -9.48 27.51 21.10
C GLU A 1043 -9.63 28.89 21.74
N ASP A 1044 -10.30 28.96 22.89
CA ASP A 1044 -10.27 30.16 23.74
C ASP A 1044 -8.93 30.21 24.49
N CYS A 1045 -7.93 30.82 23.86
CA CYS A 1045 -6.69 31.25 24.50
C CYS A 1045 -6.28 32.62 23.94
N GLU A 1046 -6.96 33.68 24.38
CA GLU A 1046 -6.44 35.06 24.25
C GLU A 1046 -5.34 35.29 25.30
N GLU A 1047 -4.21 35.85 24.87
CA GLU A 1047 -4.03 37.31 25.00
C GLU A 1047 -3.92 37.97 23.63
#